data_AF-A0A3P8TTP5-F1
#
_entry.id   AF-A0A3P8TTP5-F1
#
_cell.length_a   1.000
_cell.length_b   1.000
_cell.length_c   1.000
_cell.angle_alpha   90.00
_cell.angle_beta   90.00
_cell.angle_gamma   90.00
#
_symmetry.space_group_name_H-M   'P 1'
#
loop_
_entity.id
_entity.type
_entity.pdbx_description
1 polymer ?
#
loop_
_entity_poly.entity_id
_entity_poly.type
_entity_poly.pdbx_seq_one_letter_code
_entity_poly.pdbx_strand_id
1 'polypeptide(L)'
;MTDCDSDEESSAASLAQSDQSKEYPPEFSTEHKPSKLSEALKMSGGDSDEESSAASLARSDQSKEYPPELSAAGRSDQTTSNRLQMQGTLNVFESEALAFLNKALKTHQRVLPAKHKRLFEKDEQEDEAGEKLLECDSETSEAALRVILYILETINHDEHPRILQRSHSFYETVGKYQHKLKSSLKRKHGWLLEVINAEQQPVPLKKIYTKLYLIEGDTGEVNNEHEVRQIEDSFNKQRSSETLIKCQDVFKPLPNQRQPIRTVLTKGIAGIGKTVLSQKFILDWSDDKANQDIQLLFALPFRELNLFRNRKVSLMELLHEFCPGLKESGIKDVTVYRVLFILDGLDECRLQLDFKDRCCDAAQSASIDVLLTSLIAGHLLPKASVWITTRPAAAGLIPPEYIDRVTEIRGFNNLQKEEYFHKKIGDEDLAKRVIANIRSARSLYIMCHVPLFCWISSIVLGKMFAKAGAGKMPKTLTQMYIHFMAHQTTQMFVKYSKEQQLDSEGNNKMILALGKLAYEQLEKGNLIFYEEDLRECDIDVKDASVYSGVFTQVFREESFMQQKVFCFVHLSVQEFLAALYVHVMYKVHGVNLMKKTKTMSKTKLVSKLHKAAVDRALQSDNGHLDLFLRFLLGLSLESNQSLLRDLKILVEPSDVQSHEEIIKYIKEKIHDQSLHPEKYINLFHCLNELNDVSLVDDIQNHLDSDRDSMMDECSPAARWAALVFVLLTSPERSEEIQLKKYSGTKEGLKRLLPVIKASTSAKLNDCNLTSNSCQLLSSTLSSASSQLCELDLTDNSIQDSGVEFLCSQLQSQQFRLKTLSLIRCSLTWKCCQSLASVLSFNSSRLRNLNLSHNDIENSGVELLCGGLGNKSCKLETLRLVFCSITQEGCDFLASAVKSNPSHLSELDLSYNHLGKSGEEILSQTLQEARCEFIRLRVNQNAEHWFKPGLKQYSRDLTLDLNTIHKLLDFYEEKQTVRWSSKEQSYPDHPDRFDYWTIVLFQQGLTSRCYWEVEWTGKWAGIGVTYRSIGRKGPGNDSVMGYNKLSWCVHCSDHGYRAYHDFESVVLPVPLAGSRRVAVYLDWEGGVLSFYRVSSGGSLAHLYTFQTKFTDPLYPAFKVWGKGSSLRLCQLGKKAADD
;
A
#
# COMPACT_ATOMS: atom_id res chain seq x y z
N MET A 1 -61.23 -15.66 19.38
CA MET A 1 -60.95 -16.99 18.81
C MET A 1 -59.44 -17.18 18.95
N THR A 2 -58.99 -17.52 20.16
CA THR A 2 -59.04 -18.86 20.81
C THR A 2 -57.76 -19.62 20.47
N ASP A 3 -56.98 -20.17 21.40
CA ASP A 3 -56.93 -20.00 22.87
C ASP A 3 -55.68 -20.77 23.39
N CYS A 4 -55.37 -20.62 24.68
CA CYS A 4 -54.66 -21.61 25.52
C CYS A 4 -53.15 -21.90 25.30
N ASP A 5 -52.39 -21.76 26.40
CA ASP A 5 -51.70 -22.84 27.16
C ASP A 5 -50.65 -23.74 26.46
N SER A 6 -49.59 -24.23 27.13
CA SER A 6 -49.02 -24.02 28.48
C SER A 6 -47.65 -24.75 28.57
N ASP A 7 -46.97 -24.66 29.72
CA ASP A 7 -46.03 -25.67 30.26
C ASP A 7 -44.70 -25.94 29.48
N GLU A 8 -43.59 -26.41 30.07
CA GLU A 8 -43.24 -26.60 31.49
C GLU A 8 -41.70 -26.50 31.67
N GLU A 9 -41.31 -26.48 32.93
CA GLU A 9 -40.09 -27.01 33.58
C GLU A 9 -39.12 -27.98 32.83
N SER A 10 -37.89 -28.25 33.31
CA SER A 10 -36.96 -27.56 34.25
C SER A 10 -35.63 -28.38 34.34
N SER A 11 -34.78 -27.98 35.30
CA SER A 11 -33.59 -28.62 35.87
C SER A 11 -32.24 -28.05 35.38
N ALA A 12 -31.61 -27.09 36.10
CA ALA A 12 -31.03 -27.10 37.47
C ALA A 12 -29.59 -27.70 37.48
N ALA A 13 -28.67 -27.33 38.37
CA ALA A 13 -28.73 -26.63 39.67
C ALA A 13 -27.31 -26.05 39.99
N SER A 14 -26.98 -25.24 41.02
CA SER A 14 -27.71 -24.45 42.04
C SER A 14 -26.70 -23.73 42.97
N LEU A 15 -27.21 -22.97 43.97
CA LEU A 15 -26.56 -22.46 45.21
C LEU A 15 -25.66 -21.20 45.12
N ALA A 16 -25.66 -20.26 46.09
CA ALA A 16 -26.63 -19.91 47.14
C ALA A 16 -26.35 -18.52 47.78
N GLN A 17 -27.44 -17.82 48.15
CA GLN A 17 -27.67 -16.94 49.34
C GLN A 17 -26.57 -16.03 49.94
N SER A 18 -26.92 -14.75 50.19
CA SER A 18 -27.35 -14.29 51.53
C SER A 18 -27.87 -12.83 51.55
N ASP A 19 -28.97 -12.58 52.29
CA ASP A 19 -29.60 -11.25 52.51
C ASP A 19 -28.96 -10.41 53.61
N GLN A 20 -29.21 -9.08 53.56
CA GLN A 20 -29.60 -8.13 54.65
C GLN A 20 -29.16 -6.70 54.30
N SER A 21 -29.79 -5.58 54.65
CA SER A 21 -31.19 -5.11 54.79
C SER A 21 -31.14 -3.79 55.61
N LYS A 22 -32.02 -2.82 55.29
CA LYS A 22 -32.55 -1.71 56.13
C LYS A 22 -31.90 -0.31 56.21
N GLU A 23 -32.75 0.65 55.82
CA GLU A 23 -33.22 1.86 56.55
C GLU A 23 -32.44 3.19 56.54
N TYR A 24 -33.22 4.29 56.70
CA TYR A 24 -32.91 5.71 56.41
C TYR A 24 -32.38 6.50 57.67
N PRO A 25 -32.52 7.85 57.77
CA PRO A 25 -31.44 8.83 57.80
C PRO A 25 -31.17 9.39 59.23
N PRO A 26 -30.43 10.51 59.38
CA PRO A 26 -31.15 11.72 59.83
C PRO A 26 -30.62 13.08 59.30
N GLU A 27 -31.43 14.12 59.49
CA GLU A 27 -31.15 15.55 59.26
C GLU A 27 -30.78 16.30 60.57
N PHE A 28 -30.52 17.62 60.43
CA PHE A 28 -30.44 18.68 61.46
C PHE A 28 -29.18 18.70 62.34
N SER A 29 -28.56 19.86 62.67
CA SER A 29 -28.89 21.30 62.50
C SER A 29 -27.57 22.13 62.46
N THR A 30 -27.45 23.46 62.38
CA THR A 30 -28.34 24.64 62.58
C THR A 30 -27.75 25.87 61.83
N GLU A 31 -28.62 26.70 61.23
CA GLU A 31 -28.75 28.19 61.36
C GLU A 31 -27.52 29.15 61.27
N HIS A 32 -27.60 30.43 60.83
CA HIS A 32 -28.58 31.23 60.07
C HIS A 32 -27.88 32.48 59.45
N LYS A 33 -28.55 33.19 58.51
CA LYS A 33 -28.23 34.54 57.98
C LYS A 33 -28.50 35.64 59.07
N PRO A 34 -28.18 36.96 58.95
CA PRO A 34 -28.11 37.79 57.72
C PRO A 34 -27.10 38.98 57.73
N SER A 35 -27.44 40.06 57.02
CA SER A 35 -26.62 41.21 56.60
C SER A 35 -26.58 42.44 57.53
N LYS A 36 -25.50 43.23 57.40
CA LYS A 36 -25.34 44.69 57.67
C LYS A 36 -25.77 45.24 59.05
N LEU A 37 -24.80 45.81 59.77
CA LEU A 37 -24.87 47.20 60.28
C LEU A 37 -23.46 47.75 60.59
N SER A 38 -23.36 49.07 60.82
CA SER A 38 -22.15 49.88 60.76
C SER A 38 -21.50 50.15 62.12
N GLU A 39 -20.23 50.59 62.09
CA GLU A 39 -19.52 51.46 63.06
C GLU A 39 -19.43 50.98 64.54
N ALA A 40 -18.30 51.09 65.24
CA ALA A 40 -17.47 52.28 65.35
C ALA A 40 -16.11 52.02 66.06
N LEU A 41 -15.15 52.92 65.81
CA LEU A 41 -13.99 53.32 66.65
C LEU A 41 -12.95 52.23 67.01
N LYS A 42 -11.75 52.23 66.41
CA LYS A 42 -10.59 53.16 66.54
C LYS A 42 -9.86 53.12 67.89
N MET A 43 -8.55 52.85 67.80
CA MET A 43 -7.35 53.41 68.48
C MET A 43 -6.20 52.44 68.17
N SER A 44 -4.96 52.78 67.78
CA SER A 44 -4.24 54.02 67.43
C SER A 44 -2.97 53.55 66.68
N GLY A 45 -2.56 54.05 65.51
CA GLY A 45 -1.99 55.37 65.20
C GLY A 45 -0.62 55.14 64.51
N GLY A 46 0.01 56.05 63.76
CA GLY A 46 -0.44 57.30 63.13
C GLY A 46 0.08 57.32 61.66
N ASP A 47 -0.60 57.99 60.74
CA ASP A 47 -0.34 59.39 60.31
C ASP A 47 0.98 59.49 59.49
N SER A 48 1.08 60.10 58.30
CA SER A 48 0.13 60.83 57.45
C SER A 48 0.74 61.05 56.04
N ASP A 49 0.05 61.34 54.93
CA ASP A 49 -1.36 61.12 54.51
C ASP A 49 -1.51 61.42 52.99
N GLU A 50 -2.66 61.03 52.41
CA GLU A 50 -3.39 61.70 51.28
C GLU A 50 -2.76 61.81 49.85
N GLU A 51 -3.51 61.78 48.72
CA GLU A 51 -4.89 61.34 48.47
C GLU A 51 -5.09 60.92 46.97
N SER A 52 -6.32 60.97 46.45
CA SER A 52 -6.81 60.17 45.31
C SER A 52 -6.99 60.90 43.97
N SER A 53 -7.00 60.10 42.89
CA SER A 53 -7.94 60.09 41.75
C SER A 53 -8.27 61.35 40.89
N ALA A 54 -8.78 61.04 39.70
CA ALA A 54 -9.45 61.90 38.71
C ALA A 54 -8.59 62.76 37.75
N ALA A 55 -9.07 62.76 36.50
CA ALA A 55 -8.42 63.27 35.29
C ALA A 55 -8.31 64.81 35.20
N SER A 56 -7.29 65.31 34.48
CA SER A 56 -7.46 65.87 33.11
C SER A 56 -6.37 66.88 32.68
N LEU A 57 -6.18 66.97 31.36
CA LEU A 57 -5.79 68.17 30.58
C LEU A 57 -4.48 68.95 30.88
N ALA A 58 -3.52 68.72 29.97
CA ALA A 58 -2.96 69.73 29.05
C ALA A 58 -1.78 70.64 29.45
N ARG A 59 -0.93 70.89 28.42
CA ARG A 59 0.05 71.99 28.22
C ARG A 59 1.34 71.91 29.07
N SER A 60 2.49 71.69 28.42
CA SER A 60 3.43 72.69 27.83
C SER A 60 4.26 73.40 28.92
N ASP A 61 5.52 73.76 28.73
CA ASP A 61 6.37 73.91 27.54
C ASP A 61 7.84 73.99 28.01
N GLN A 62 8.82 73.66 27.16
CA GLN A 62 10.21 74.23 27.14
C GLN A 62 11.09 74.22 28.44
N SER A 63 12.42 74.39 28.43
CA SER A 63 13.53 74.12 27.49
C SER A 63 14.86 74.47 28.22
N LYS A 64 16.03 74.06 27.69
CA LYS A 64 17.39 74.63 27.99
C LYS A 64 17.92 74.38 29.42
N GLU A 65 19.22 74.45 29.76
CA GLU A 65 20.50 74.53 29.02
C GLU A 65 21.63 73.93 29.92
N TYR A 66 22.82 73.66 29.37
CA TYR A 66 24.03 73.18 30.10
C TYR A 66 24.68 74.28 30.99
N PRO A 67 25.86 74.06 31.63
CA PRO A 67 26.22 73.18 32.77
C PRO A 67 26.64 74.05 34.01
N PRO A 68 27.29 73.53 35.08
CA PRO A 68 28.77 73.67 35.16
C PRO A 68 29.58 72.67 36.04
N GLU A 69 30.87 72.56 35.68
CA GLU A 69 32.13 72.48 36.47
C GLU A 69 32.31 71.72 37.80
N LEU A 70 33.51 71.12 37.92
CA LEU A 70 34.06 70.49 39.12
C LEU A 70 34.54 71.49 40.17
N SER A 71 34.47 71.09 41.44
CA SER A 71 35.47 71.51 42.45
C SER A 71 35.94 70.29 43.27
N ALA A 72 37.19 70.32 43.73
CA ALA A 72 37.88 69.17 44.30
C ALA A 72 38.53 69.47 45.65
N ALA A 73 38.50 68.51 46.58
CA ALA A 73 39.57 68.23 47.54
C ALA A 73 39.25 66.97 48.38
N GLY A 74 40.25 66.09 48.60
CA GLY A 74 40.14 64.96 49.55
C GLY A 74 40.74 63.63 49.07
N ARG A 75 42.08 63.49 49.10
CA ARG A 75 42.78 62.18 49.04
C ARG A 75 42.64 61.47 50.42
N SER A 76 42.79 60.15 50.58
CA SER A 76 43.66 59.19 49.85
C SER A 76 43.16 57.72 49.84
N ASP A 77 43.88 56.87 49.09
CA ASP A 77 44.04 55.41 49.27
C ASP A 77 42.89 54.42 48.94
N GLN A 78 42.16 54.66 47.84
CA GLN A 78 41.43 53.59 47.12
C GLN A 78 41.78 53.45 45.63
N THR A 79 42.59 54.35 45.07
CA THR A 79 42.77 54.51 43.61
C THR A 79 43.58 53.42 42.92
N THR A 80 44.43 52.66 43.63
CA THR A 80 45.25 51.59 43.03
C THR A 80 44.48 50.28 42.88
N SER A 81 43.70 49.88 43.90
CA SER A 81 42.86 48.68 43.86
C SER A 81 41.72 48.86 42.85
N ASN A 82 41.03 50.00 42.89
CA ASN A 82 39.95 50.29 41.94
C ASN A 82 40.46 50.43 40.49
N ARG A 83 41.72 50.83 40.25
CA ARG A 83 42.30 50.81 38.90
C ARG A 83 42.53 49.40 38.38
N LEU A 84 43.18 48.53 39.17
CA LEU A 84 43.41 47.14 38.77
C LEU A 84 42.08 46.39 38.60
N GLN A 85 41.09 46.66 39.45
CA GLN A 85 39.77 46.05 39.34
C GLN A 85 38.98 46.57 38.14
N MET A 86 38.94 47.89 37.89
CA MET A 86 38.32 48.42 36.66
C MET A 86 39.04 47.97 35.38
N GLN A 87 40.37 47.84 35.40
CA GLN A 87 41.13 47.39 34.23
C GLN A 87 40.93 45.89 33.98
N GLY A 88 40.74 45.08 35.04
CA GLY A 88 40.22 43.72 34.92
C GLY A 88 38.82 43.67 34.32
N THR A 89 37.89 44.48 34.82
CA THR A 89 36.50 44.56 34.29
C THR A 89 36.46 45.06 32.84
N LEU A 90 37.29 46.03 32.47
CA LEU A 90 37.42 46.52 31.09
C LEU A 90 37.97 45.45 30.16
N ASN A 91 39.01 44.71 30.56
CA ASN A 91 39.55 43.61 29.76
C ASN A 91 38.53 42.47 29.58
N VAL A 92 37.75 42.15 30.62
CA VAL A 92 36.64 41.19 30.52
C VAL A 92 35.56 41.72 29.57
N PHE A 93 35.11 42.96 29.74
CA PHE A 93 34.13 43.60 28.86
C PHE A 93 34.59 43.67 27.40
N GLU A 94 35.85 44.03 27.14
CA GLU A 94 36.42 44.02 25.78
C GLU A 94 36.44 42.60 25.20
N SER A 95 36.79 41.58 25.99
CA SER A 95 36.78 40.19 25.54
C SER A 95 35.36 39.67 25.25
N GLU A 96 34.38 39.96 26.10
CA GLU A 96 32.97 39.58 25.91
C GLU A 96 32.33 40.36 24.76
N ALA A 97 32.62 41.67 24.64
CA ALA A 97 32.15 42.49 23.53
C ALA A 97 32.75 42.03 22.20
N LEU A 98 34.06 41.73 22.14
CA LEU A 98 34.68 41.16 20.93
C LEU A 98 34.14 39.77 20.60
N ALA A 99 33.93 38.91 21.59
CA ALA A 99 33.30 37.59 21.39
C ALA A 99 31.87 37.73 20.86
N PHE A 100 31.09 38.66 21.42
CA PHE A 100 29.71 38.97 21.02
C PHE A 100 29.64 39.54 19.59
N LEU A 101 30.47 40.54 19.27
CA LEU A 101 30.56 41.12 17.92
C LEU A 101 31.03 40.09 16.89
N ASN A 102 32.00 39.23 17.23
CA ASN A 102 32.43 38.12 16.38
C ASN A 102 31.33 37.06 16.20
N LYS A 103 30.55 36.74 17.25
CA LYS A 103 29.39 35.83 17.17
C LYS A 103 28.30 36.40 16.27
N ALA A 104 28.02 37.70 16.35
CA ALA A 104 27.12 38.39 15.43
C ALA A 104 27.64 38.32 13.97
N LEU A 105 28.91 38.65 13.73
CA LEU A 105 29.57 38.53 12.43
C LEU A 105 29.48 37.11 11.85
N LYS A 106 29.84 36.06 12.60
CA LYS A 106 29.74 34.66 12.15
C LYS A 106 28.29 34.24 11.85
N THR A 107 27.31 34.77 12.59
CA THR A 107 25.88 34.50 12.33
C THR A 107 25.45 35.07 10.99
N HIS A 108 25.82 36.33 10.69
CA HIS A 108 25.44 37.01 9.44
C HIS A 108 26.31 36.64 8.23
N GLN A 109 27.55 36.14 8.43
CA GLN A 109 28.38 35.55 7.37
C GLN A 109 27.69 34.41 6.60
N ARG A 110 26.75 33.69 7.24
CA ARG A 110 25.98 32.62 6.59
C ARG A 110 25.07 33.13 5.48
N VAL A 111 24.70 34.42 5.50
CA VAL A 111 23.75 35.08 4.59
C VAL A 111 24.44 35.83 3.43
N LEU A 112 25.75 36.10 3.54
CA LEU A 112 26.50 36.86 2.54
C LEU A 112 26.78 36.07 1.24
N PRO A 113 26.77 36.73 0.06
CA PRO A 113 27.15 36.12 -1.22
C PRO A 113 28.58 35.58 -1.21
N ALA A 114 28.81 34.46 -1.91
CA ALA A 114 30.09 33.74 -1.91
C ALA A 114 31.32 34.60 -2.32
N LYS A 115 31.13 35.66 -3.11
CA LYS A 115 32.21 36.59 -3.49
C LYS A 115 32.79 37.40 -2.31
N HIS A 116 32.06 37.49 -1.20
CA HIS A 116 32.46 38.26 -0.01
C HIS A 116 32.85 37.38 1.20
N LYS A 117 32.60 36.06 1.17
CA LYS A 117 33.07 35.14 2.23
C LYS A 117 34.60 35.08 2.34
N ARG A 118 35.29 35.11 1.19
CA ARG A 118 36.77 35.09 1.08
C ARG A 118 37.50 36.25 1.79
N LEU A 119 36.79 37.29 2.24
CA LEU A 119 37.39 38.39 3.02
C LEU A 119 37.63 38.03 4.50
N PHE A 120 37.02 36.94 4.98
CA PHE A 120 37.05 36.53 6.39
C PHE A 120 37.55 35.09 6.62
N GLU A 121 37.98 34.41 5.57
CA GLU A 121 38.59 33.09 5.66
C GLU A 121 40.07 33.23 6.09
N LYS A 122 40.34 33.03 7.37
CA LYS A 122 41.66 32.62 7.88
C LYS A 122 41.49 31.44 8.81
N ASP A 123 42.04 30.31 8.38
CA ASP A 123 42.47 29.12 9.13
C ASP A 123 41.73 28.85 10.45
N GLU A 124 40.53 28.27 10.37
CA GLU A 124 39.91 27.59 11.51
C GLU A 124 40.56 26.20 11.68
N GLN A 125 41.39 26.05 12.71
CA GLN A 125 41.60 24.72 13.33
C GLN A 125 40.34 24.37 14.13
N GLU A 126 39.95 23.10 14.08
CA GLU A 126 38.78 22.57 14.78
C GLU A 126 39.04 22.51 16.29
N ASP A 127 38.25 23.26 17.07
CA ASP A 127 38.08 23.03 18.51
C ASP A 127 36.60 22.71 18.79
N GLU A 128 36.29 21.41 18.92
CA GLU A 128 35.00 20.94 19.41
C GLU A 128 34.90 21.10 20.94
N ALA A 129 34.45 22.27 21.40
CA ALA A 129 34.04 22.47 22.79
C ALA A 129 32.61 23.02 22.84
N GLY A 130 31.70 22.23 23.42
CA GLY A 130 30.27 22.56 23.48
C GLY A 130 29.94 23.65 24.52
N GLU A 131 30.03 24.92 24.13
CA GLU A 131 29.46 26.01 24.91
C GLU A 131 27.93 26.08 24.77
N LYS A 132 27.23 26.22 25.90
CA LYS A 132 25.78 26.43 25.93
C LYS A 132 25.43 27.75 25.23
N LEU A 133 24.76 27.65 24.09
CA LEU A 133 24.24 28.79 23.35
C LEU A 133 23.26 29.61 24.19
N LEU A 134 23.71 30.77 24.68
CA LEU A 134 22.81 31.90 24.93
C LEU A 134 22.21 32.33 23.58
N GLU A 135 20.88 32.21 23.47
CA GLU A 135 20.09 32.81 22.40
C GLU A 135 20.25 34.34 22.46
N CYS A 136 20.47 34.96 21.30
CA CYS A 136 20.48 36.41 21.14
C CYS A 136 19.30 36.75 20.24
N ASP A 137 18.44 37.69 20.66
CA ASP A 137 17.32 38.14 19.84
C ASP A 137 17.81 38.92 18.61
N SER A 138 16.90 39.11 17.65
CA SER A 138 17.26 39.77 16.39
C SER A 138 17.63 41.24 16.58
N GLU A 139 17.06 41.93 17.56
CA GLU A 139 17.28 43.37 17.78
C GLU A 139 18.67 43.63 18.37
N THR A 140 19.11 42.79 19.31
CA THR A 140 20.43 42.86 19.94
C THR A 140 21.53 42.45 18.95
N SER A 141 21.27 41.47 18.09
CA SER A 141 22.15 41.10 16.97
C SER A 141 22.24 42.21 15.89
N GLU A 142 21.13 42.92 15.63
CA GLU A 142 21.10 44.07 14.72
C GLU A 142 21.84 45.29 15.32
N ALA A 143 21.69 45.56 16.62
CA ALA A 143 22.46 46.58 17.33
C ALA A 143 23.97 46.30 17.27
N ALA A 144 24.38 45.05 17.44
CA ALA A 144 25.78 44.62 17.29
C ALA A 144 26.33 44.95 15.89
N LEU A 145 25.58 44.63 14.83
CA LEU A 145 25.93 44.96 13.45
C LEU A 145 26.07 46.47 13.22
N ARG A 146 25.17 47.29 13.77
CA ARG A 146 25.25 48.76 13.67
C ARG A 146 26.52 49.31 14.31
N VAL A 147 26.93 48.76 15.46
CA VAL A 147 28.20 49.11 16.12
C VAL A 147 29.40 48.68 15.26
N ILE A 148 29.39 47.47 14.69
CA ILE A 148 30.45 46.99 13.78
C ILE A 148 30.56 47.89 12.54
N LEU A 149 29.43 48.27 11.94
CA LEU A 149 29.41 49.14 10.76
C LEU A 149 29.95 50.54 11.07
N TYR A 150 29.61 51.10 12.22
CA TYR A 150 30.17 52.38 12.70
C TYR A 150 31.69 52.30 12.96
N ILE A 151 32.18 51.19 13.50
CA ILE A 151 33.62 50.94 13.69
C ILE A 151 34.33 50.79 12.33
N LEU A 152 33.71 50.12 11.35
CA LEU A 152 34.26 50.01 10.00
C LEU A 152 34.25 51.34 9.23
N GLU A 153 33.23 52.19 9.44
CA GLU A 153 33.16 53.56 8.89
C GLU A 153 34.25 54.48 9.45
N THR A 154 34.79 54.19 10.63
CA THR A 154 35.80 55.03 11.29
C THR A 154 37.25 54.59 11.05
N ILE A 155 37.50 53.42 10.44
CA ILE A 155 38.86 52.86 10.32
C ILE A 155 39.61 53.25 9.02
N ASN A 156 39.02 53.22 7.81
CA ASN A 156 39.55 53.97 6.65
C ASN A 156 38.65 54.06 5.40
N HIS A 157 39.10 54.87 4.44
CA HIS A 157 38.43 55.38 3.24
C HIS A 157 37.93 54.38 2.18
N ASP A 158 36.83 54.81 1.56
CA ASP A 158 36.30 54.56 0.22
C ASP A 158 35.73 53.18 -0.17
N GLU A 159 34.61 53.27 -0.90
CA GLU A 159 33.69 52.25 -1.42
C GLU A 159 33.05 51.25 -0.43
N HIS A 160 33.80 50.64 0.50
CA HIS A 160 33.31 49.51 1.29
C HIS A 160 32.10 49.84 2.20
N PRO A 161 32.09 50.94 2.98
CA PRO A 161 30.94 51.27 3.82
C PRO A 161 29.66 51.57 3.03
N ARG A 162 29.78 52.12 1.81
CA ARG A 162 28.61 52.42 0.95
C ARG A 162 28.01 51.18 0.32
N ILE A 163 28.83 50.19 -0.01
CA ILE A 163 28.37 48.87 -0.47
C ILE A 163 27.71 48.12 0.70
N LEU A 164 28.31 48.17 1.90
CA LEU A 164 27.74 47.58 3.11
C LEU A 164 26.44 48.27 3.53
N GLN A 165 26.35 49.60 3.59
CA GLN A 165 25.10 50.33 3.86
C GLN A 165 24.00 50.06 2.83
N ARG A 166 24.33 50.02 1.52
CA ARG A 166 23.35 49.62 0.50
C ARG A 166 22.88 48.18 0.70
N SER A 167 23.77 47.26 1.03
CA SER A 167 23.39 45.89 1.36
C SER A 167 22.57 45.82 2.65
N HIS A 168 22.91 46.58 3.69
CA HIS A 168 22.22 46.59 4.98
C HIS A 168 20.80 47.15 4.83
N SER A 169 20.64 48.31 4.18
CA SER A 169 19.32 48.85 3.84
C SER A 169 18.49 47.87 3.00
N PHE A 170 19.10 47.20 2.02
CA PHE A 170 18.45 46.20 1.19
C PHE A 170 18.02 44.96 1.99
N TYR A 171 18.89 44.41 2.85
CA TYR A 171 18.58 43.28 3.73
C TYR A 171 17.59 43.65 4.86
N GLU A 172 17.62 44.88 5.37
CA GLU A 172 16.69 45.37 6.39
C GLU A 172 15.28 45.58 5.81
N THR A 173 15.16 46.22 4.64
CA THR A 173 13.91 46.36 3.90
C THR A 173 13.32 45.00 3.55
N VAL A 174 14.15 44.08 3.06
CA VAL A 174 13.71 42.74 2.65
C VAL A 174 13.39 41.86 3.86
N GLY A 175 14.15 41.94 4.95
CA GLY A 175 13.87 41.24 6.20
C GLY A 175 12.55 41.70 6.83
N LYS A 176 12.30 43.01 6.87
CA LYS A 176 11.02 43.60 7.31
C LYS A 176 9.86 43.14 6.42
N TYR A 177 10.04 43.10 5.11
CA TYR A 177 9.01 42.59 4.20
C TYR A 177 8.82 41.07 4.33
N GLN A 178 9.89 40.27 4.42
CA GLN A 178 9.84 38.83 4.65
C GLN A 178 9.10 38.50 5.94
N HIS A 179 9.34 39.21 7.04
CA HIS A 179 8.62 38.99 8.28
C HIS A 179 7.11 39.25 8.12
N LYS A 180 6.74 40.36 7.46
CA LYS A 180 5.33 40.67 7.12
C LYS A 180 4.70 39.60 6.21
N LEU A 181 5.41 39.16 5.17
CA LEU A 181 4.98 38.13 4.22
C LEU A 181 4.80 36.77 4.90
N LYS A 182 5.79 36.32 5.69
CA LYS A 182 5.71 35.09 6.50
C LYS A 182 4.53 35.15 7.48
N SER A 183 4.35 36.27 8.19
CA SER A 183 3.20 36.45 9.09
C SER A 183 1.86 36.40 8.36
N SER A 184 1.75 37.02 7.19
CA SER A 184 0.56 36.98 6.34
C SER A 184 0.26 35.55 5.85
N LEU A 185 1.28 34.85 5.35
CA LEU A 185 1.14 33.48 4.85
C LEU A 185 0.83 32.47 5.97
N LYS A 186 1.37 32.63 7.18
CA LYS A 186 0.93 31.86 8.38
C LYS A 186 -0.56 32.05 8.65
N ARG A 187 -1.05 33.29 8.57
CA ARG A 187 -2.48 33.60 8.76
C ARG A 187 -3.34 33.04 7.63
N LYS A 188 -2.88 33.12 6.37
CA LYS A 188 -3.62 32.65 5.18
C LYS A 188 -3.69 31.12 5.08
N HIS A 189 -2.61 30.40 5.44
CA HIS A 189 -2.47 28.96 5.19
C HIS A 189 -2.38 28.09 6.47
N GLY A 190 -2.34 28.69 7.66
CA GLY A 190 -2.22 27.99 8.95
C GLY A 190 -3.43 27.15 9.34
N TRP A 191 -4.56 27.35 8.66
CA TRP A 191 -5.89 26.91 9.08
C TRP A 191 -6.64 26.28 7.91
N LEU A 192 -7.32 25.17 8.17
CA LEU A 192 -8.36 24.65 7.30
C LEU A 192 -9.72 25.06 7.86
N LEU A 193 -10.60 25.57 7.00
CA LEU A 193 -11.98 25.89 7.35
C LEU A 193 -12.75 24.59 7.48
N GLU A 194 -13.12 24.23 8.71
CA GLU A 194 -13.95 23.07 8.98
C GLU A 194 -15.28 23.50 9.62
N VAL A 195 -16.36 22.81 9.26
CA VAL A 195 -17.66 22.98 9.91
C VAL A 195 -17.79 21.93 11.00
N ILE A 196 -17.69 22.36 12.26
CA ILE A 196 -17.88 21.53 13.44
C ILE A 196 -18.99 22.17 14.26
N ASN A 197 -20.04 21.41 14.60
CA ASN A 197 -21.13 21.81 15.49
C ASN A 197 -21.77 23.18 15.20
N ALA A 198 -22.20 23.43 13.96
CA ALA A 198 -22.84 24.67 13.52
C ALA A 198 -21.96 25.94 13.56
N GLU A 199 -20.69 25.85 13.92
CA GLU A 199 -19.70 26.94 13.79
C GLU A 199 -18.69 26.63 12.67
N GLN A 200 -18.07 27.67 12.10
CA GLN A 200 -16.82 27.50 11.33
C GLN A 200 -15.66 27.76 12.29
N GLN A 201 -15.18 26.71 12.95
CA GLN A 201 -13.96 26.82 13.75
C GLN A 201 -12.75 26.47 12.86
N PRO A 202 -11.80 27.40 12.67
CA PRO A 202 -10.62 27.12 11.88
C PRO A 202 -9.78 26.07 12.62
N VAL A 203 -9.54 24.92 11.98
CA VAL A 203 -8.70 23.86 12.57
C VAL A 203 -7.25 24.07 12.10
N PRO A 204 -6.25 24.11 13.00
CA PRO A 204 -4.86 24.27 12.59
C PRO A 204 -4.48 23.15 11.63
N LEU A 205 -3.96 23.48 10.44
CA LEU A 205 -3.54 22.48 9.45
C LEU A 205 -2.55 21.47 10.08
N LYS A 206 -1.65 21.96 10.95
CA LYS A 206 -0.70 21.16 11.73
C LYS A 206 -1.33 20.04 12.57
N LYS A 207 -2.58 20.20 13.05
CA LYS A 207 -3.27 19.22 13.89
C LYS A 207 -3.75 18.00 13.09
N ILE A 208 -4.29 18.24 11.89
CA ILE A 208 -4.91 17.22 11.03
C ILE A 208 -4.04 16.79 9.85
N TYR A 209 -2.91 17.48 9.60
CA TYR A 209 -1.99 17.11 8.53
C TYR A 209 -1.39 15.72 8.75
N THR A 210 -1.70 14.84 7.81
CA THR A 210 -1.06 13.53 7.64
C THR A 210 -0.10 13.63 6.47
N LYS A 211 1.15 13.18 6.66
CA LYS A 211 2.23 13.37 5.69
C LYS A 211 1.88 12.68 4.38
N LEU A 212 1.83 13.43 3.27
CA LEU A 212 1.56 12.88 1.94
C LEU A 212 2.79 12.13 1.37
N TYR A 213 2.53 11.08 0.59
CA TYR A 213 3.56 10.32 -0.12
C TYR A 213 3.79 10.96 -1.50
N LEU A 214 4.97 11.55 -1.69
CA LEU A 214 5.40 12.24 -2.91
C LEU A 214 6.56 11.49 -3.54
N ILE A 215 6.43 11.12 -4.80
CA ILE A 215 7.44 10.41 -5.58
C ILE A 215 7.96 11.26 -6.74
N GLU A 216 9.13 10.91 -7.25
CA GLU A 216 9.52 11.28 -8.61
C GLU A 216 8.54 10.63 -9.60
N GLY A 217 7.96 11.45 -10.47
CA GLY A 217 6.96 11.01 -11.44
C GLY A 217 7.56 10.91 -12.84
N ASP A 218 7.01 10.02 -13.66
CA ASP A 218 7.51 9.84 -15.02
C ASP A 218 7.21 11.04 -15.93
N THR A 219 8.15 11.33 -16.83
CA THR A 219 8.04 12.33 -17.90
C THR A 219 7.16 11.87 -19.06
N GLY A 220 6.67 10.63 -19.03
CA GLY A 220 5.81 10.02 -20.04
C GLY A 220 4.42 10.65 -20.18
N GLU A 221 3.67 10.10 -21.13
CA GLU A 221 2.41 10.63 -21.68
C GLU A 221 1.37 11.06 -20.63
N VAL A 222 0.53 12.02 -21.05
CA VAL A 222 -0.56 12.57 -20.24
C VAL A 222 -1.57 11.48 -19.91
N ASN A 223 -1.68 11.07 -18.64
CA ASN A 223 -2.74 10.16 -18.24
C ASN A 223 -4.10 10.89 -18.29
N ASN A 224 -4.88 10.56 -19.32
CA ASN A 224 -6.20 11.11 -19.61
C ASN A 224 -7.34 10.33 -18.95
N GLU A 225 -7.08 9.21 -18.26
CA GLU A 225 -8.07 8.41 -17.53
C GLU A 225 -8.79 9.23 -16.44
N HIS A 226 -10.01 8.83 -16.12
CA HIS A 226 -10.78 9.47 -15.07
C HIS A 226 -10.26 9.13 -13.67
N GLU A 227 -10.49 10.03 -12.71
CA GLU A 227 -9.87 9.98 -11.38
C GLU A 227 -10.22 8.72 -10.60
N VAL A 228 -11.44 8.20 -10.77
CA VAL A 228 -11.89 6.97 -10.11
C VAL A 228 -11.11 5.75 -10.60
N ARG A 229 -10.88 5.64 -11.92
CA ARG A 229 -10.00 4.59 -12.47
C ARG A 229 -8.59 4.75 -11.95
N GLN A 230 -8.07 5.99 -11.91
CA GLN A 230 -6.74 6.26 -11.34
C GLN A 230 -6.63 5.94 -9.83
N ILE A 231 -7.70 6.04 -9.04
CA ILE A 231 -7.73 5.59 -7.62
C ILE A 231 -7.66 4.07 -7.55
N GLU A 232 -8.54 3.39 -8.27
CA GLU A 232 -8.62 1.92 -8.34
C GLU A 232 -7.29 1.34 -8.83
N ASP A 233 -6.68 1.96 -9.84
CA ASP A 233 -5.37 1.61 -10.35
C ASP A 233 -4.24 1.96 -9.39
N SER A 234 -4.16 3.17 -8.82
CA SER A 234 -3.07 3.57 -7.93
C SER A 234 -3.02 2.72 -6.65
N PHE A 235 -4.19 2.29 -6.16
CA PHE A 235 -4.30 1.35 -5.05
C PHE A 235 -3.67 -0.02 -5.39
N ASN A 236 -3.73 -0.43 -6.66
CA ASN A 236 -3.17 -1.69 -7.16
C ASN A 236 -1.75 -1.55 -7.77
N LYS A 237 -1.36 -0.35 -8.25
CA LYS A 237 -0.15 -0.03 -9.02
C LYS A 237 0.75 0.98 -8.27
N GLN A 238 1.58 0.50 -7.35
CA GLN A 238 2.90 1.14 -7.13
C GLN A 238 3.92 0.54 -8.10
N ARG A 239 4.70 1.39 -8.78
CA ARG A 239 5.79 1.01 -9.69
C ARG A 239 7.01 0.58 -8.87
N SER A 240 7.87 -0.26 -9.45
CA SER A 240 8.97 -0.93 -8.74
C SER A 240 10.24 -0.09 -8.52
N SER A 241 10.23 1.20 -8.89
CA SER A 241 11.39 2.10 -8.81
C SER A 241 11.02 3.53 -8.42
N GLU A 242 10.07 3.72 -7.50
CA GLU A 242 9.61 5.05 -7.09
C GLU A 242 10.61 5.74 -6.14
N THR A 243 11.32 6.76 -6.64
CA THR A 243 12.18 7.62 -5.80
C THR A 243 11.31 8.47 -4.87
N LEU A 244 11.42 8.28 -3.55
CA LEU A 244 10.70 9.09 -2.57
C LEU A 244 11.30 10.50 -2.47
N ILE A 245 10.49 11.54 -2.67
CA ILE A 245 10.88 12.94 -2.52
C ILE A 245 10.21 13.53 -1.27
N LYS A 246 10.99 14.17 -0.39
CA LYS A 246 10.41 14.94 0.73
C LYS A 246 9.97 16.31 0.21
N CYS A 247 8.85 16.84 0.71
CA CYS A 247 8.32 18.16 0.32
C CYS A 247 9.37 19.30 0.35
N GLN A 248 10.18 19.34 1.42
CA GLN A 248 11.30 20.29 1.59
C GLN A 248 12.46 20.12 0.58
N ASP A 249 12.56 18.96 -0.08
CA ASP A 249 13.66 18.58 -0.97
C ASP A 249 13.23 18.56 -2.45
N VAL A 250 12.02 19.07 -2.75
CA VAL A 250 11.41 19.09 -4.10
C VAL A 250 12.30 19.74 -5.17
N PHE A 251 12.99 20.84 -4.81
CA PHE A 251 13.94 21.55 -5.67
C PHE A 251 15.40 21.08 -5.55
N LYS A 252 15.68 20.07 -4.71
CA LYS A 252 17.05 19.54 -4.56
C LYS A 252 17.30 18.43 -5.59
N PRO A 253 18.41 18.46 -6.33
CA PRO A 253 18.76 17.35 -7.23
C PRO A 253 19.00 16.07 -6.43
N LEU A 254 18.70 14.93 -7.05
CA LEU A 254 19.06 13.61 -6.48
C LEU A 254 20.59 13.42 -6.50
N PRO A 255 21.16 12.50 -5.69
CA PRO A 255 22.62 12.32 -5.60
C PRO A 255 23.34 12.10 -6.94
N ASN A 256 22.63 11.57 -7.94
CA ASN A 256 23.16 11.28 -9.28
C ASN A 256 22.87 12.39 -10.31
N GLN A 257 22.04 13.40 -9.98
CA GLN A 257 21.71 14.53 -10.84
C GLN A 257 22.62 15.72 -10.51
N ARG A 258 23.33 16.26 -11.51
CA ARG A 258 24.16 17.48 -11.35
C ARG A 258 23.49 18.77 -11.85
N GLN A 259 22.35 18.66 -12.52
CA GLN A 259 21.64 19.83 -13.04
C GLN A 259 20.77 20.48 -11.94
N PRO A 260 20.73 21.82 -11.86
CA PRO A 260 19.84 22.53 -10.94
C PRO A 260 18.39 22.40 -11.39
N ILE A 261 17.46 22.36 -10.44
CA ILE A 261 16.03 22.19 -10.71
C ILE A 261 15.34 23.54 -10.53
N ARG A 262 14.75 24.04 -11.60
CA ARG A 262 14.08 25.35 -11.66
C ARG A 262 12.56 25.19 -11.70
N THR A 263 12.03 24.34 -12.58
CA THR A 263 10.60 24.09 -12.75
C THR A 263 10.22 22.69 -12.28
N VAL A 264 9.30 22.61 -11.32
CA VAL A 264 8.71 21.35 -10.86
C VAL A 264 7.23 21.29 -11.20
N LEU A 265 6.79 20.20 -11.82
CA LEU A 265 5.36 19.88 -12.02
C LEU A 265 4.93 18.75 -11.07
N THR A 266 4.06 19.03 -10.11
CA THR A 266 3.44 18.03 -9.23
C THR A 266 2.07 17.60 -9.76
N LYS A 267 1.99 16.36 -10.23
CA LYS A 267 0.77 15.70 -10.71
C LYS A 267 0.04 15.01 -9.56
N GLY A 268 -1.29 14.92 -9.65
CA GLY A 268 -2.11 14.07 -8.79
C GLY A 268 -3.61 14.33 -9.00
N ILE A 269 -4.44 13.32 -8.74
CA ILE A 269 -5.91 13.44 -8.87
C ILE A 269 -6.50 14.54 -7.95
N ALA A 270 -7.74 14.95 -8.18
CA ALA A 270 -8.45 15.86 -7.28
C ALA A 270 -8.59 15.26 -5.88
N GLY A 271 -8.73 16.13 -4.88
CA GLY A 271 -8.81 15.74 -3.47
C GLY A 271 -7.53 15.14 -2.85
N ILE A 272 -6.50 14.76 -3.66
CA ILE A 272 -5.32 14.01 -3.20
C ILE A 272 -4.39 14.80 -2.26
N GLY A 273 -4.60 16.11 -2.14
CA GLY A 273 -3.83 16.99 -1.27
C GLY A 273 -2.80 17.88 -1.98
N LYS A 274 -2.89 18.12 -3.30
CA LYS A 274 -2.00 19.04 -4.05
C LYS A 274 -1.84 20.41 -3.37
N THR A 275 -2.95 21.13 -3.20
CA THR A 275 -3.00 22.43 -2.51
C THR A 275 -2.59 22.32 -1.03
N VAL A 276 -2.88 21.20 -0.37
CA VAL A 276 -2.48 20.98 1.04
C VAL A 276 -0.95 20.79 1.15
N LEU A 277 -0.30 20.20 0.15
CA LEU A 277 1.14 20.04 0.07
C LEU A 277 1.85 21.39 -0.13
N SER A 278 1.34 22.23 -1.04
CA SER A 278 1.87 23.58 -1.26
C SER A 278 1.63 24.49 -0.06
N GLN A 279 0.45 24.45 0.57
CA GLN A 279 0.18 25.11 1.86
C GLN A 279 1.14 24.64 2.96
N LYS A 280 1.42 23.33 3.07
CA LYS A 280 2.35 22.80 4.08
C LYS A 280 3.78 23.31 3.86
N PHE A 281 4.23 23.39 2.61
CA PHE A 281 5.53 23.97 2.26
C PHE A 281 5.61 25.45 2.65
N ILE A 282 4.58 26.24 2.32
CA ILE A 282 4.48 27.66 2.70
C ILE A 282 4.52 27.82 4.23
N LEU A 283 3.84 26.94 4.97
CA LEU A 283 3.91 26.94 6.43
C LEU A 283 5.30 26.60 6.96
N ASP A 284 5.99 25.59 6.44
CA ASP A 284 7.34 25.24 6.89
C ASP A 284 8.38 26.31 6.54
N TRP A 285 8.23 27.00 5.40
CA TRP A 285 9.03 28.16 5.02
C TRP A 285 8.77 29.37 5.94
N SER A 286 7.50 29.62 6.26
CA SER A 286 7.14 30.76 7.13
C SER A 286 7.46 30.50 8.61
N ASP A 287 7.43 29.25 9.08
CA ASP A 287 7.86 28.81 10.41
C ASP A 287 9.39 28.66 10.56
N ASP A 288 10.18 29.06 9.56
CA ASP A 288 11.64 28.99 9.57
C ASP A 288 12.22 27.56 9.69
N LYS A 289 11.40 26.55 9.38
CA LYS A 289 11.76 25.12 9.52
C LYS A 289 12.50 24.54 8.32
N ALA A 290 12.20 25.03 7.12
CA ALA A 290 12.75 24.51 5.87
C ALA A 290 12.89 25.61 4.81
N ASN A 291 13.69 25.35 3.78
CA ASN A 291 13.79 26.14 2.54
C ASN A 291 14.11 27.64 2.73
N GLN A 292 14.87 28.01 3.77
CA GLN A 292 15.29 29.39 4.05
C GLN A 292 16.31 29.96 3.05
N ASP A 293 16.74 29.15 2.08
CA ASP A 293 17.47 29.61 0.89
C ASP A 293 16.57 30.39 -0.10
N ILE A 294 15.24 30.30 0.05
CA ILE A 294 14.26 31.09 -0.68
C ILE A 294 13.99 32.39 0.08
N GLN A 295 14.22 33.53 -0.57
CA GLN A 295 14.04 34.86 0.02
C GLN A 295 12.62 35.41 -0.16
N LEU A 296 11.96 35.16 -1.29
CA LEU A 296 10.59 35.61 -1.54
C LEU A 296 9.77 34.45 -2.09
N LEU A 297 8.52 34.33 -1.61
CA LEU A 297 7.60 33.27 -2.02
C LEU A 297 6.27 33.91 -2.43
N PHE A 298 5.86 33.68 -3.67
CA PHE A 298 4.58 34.14 -4.22
C PHE A 298 3.71 32.93 -4.60
N ALA A 299 2.53 32.81 -3.99
CA ALA A 299 1.55 31.78 -4.32
C ALA A 299 0.43 32.39 -5.17
N LEU A 300 0.31 31.93 -6.42
CA LEU A 300 -0.61 32.46 -7.44
C LEU A 300 -1.50 31.32 -7.97
N PRO A 301 -2.72 31.12 -7.45
CA PRO A 301 -3.63 30.10 -7.96
C PRO A 301 -4.10 30.44 -9.38
N PHE A 302 -4.07 29.48 -10.30
CA PHE A 302 -4.56 29.68 -11.68
C PHE A 302 -6.03 30.14 -11.71
N ARG A 303 -6.83 29.67 -10.75
CA ARG A 303 -8.21 30.10 -10.53
C ARG A 303 -8.37 31.61 -10.36
N GLU A 304 -7.45 32.24 -9.63
CA GLU A 304 -7.43 33.70 -9.39
C GLU A 304 -6.85 34.43 -10.61
N LEU A 305 -5.81 33.87 -11.25
CA LEU A 305 -5.19 34.41 -12.46
C LEU A 305 -6.16 34.50 -13.65
N ASN A 306 -7.14 33.60 -13.75
CA ASN A 306 -8.19 33.64 -14.77
C ASN A 306 -9.00 34.96 -14.77
N LEU A 307 -9.13 35.67 -13.64
CA LEU A 307 -9.83 36.98 -13.58
C LEU A 307 -9.13 38.06 -14.41
N PHE A 308 -7.84 37.89 -14.68
CA PHE A 308 -7.02 38.85 -15.41
C PHE A 308 -6.89 38.52 -16.91
N ARG A 309 -7.58 37.47 -17.41
CA ARG A 309 -7.49 36.96 -18.80
C ARG A 309 -7.65 38.01 -19.91
N ASN A 310 -8.42 39.08 -19.66
CA ASN A 310 -8.70 40.14 -20.63
C ASN A 310 -7.92 41.44 -20.35
N ARG A 311 -6.95 41.42 -19.43
CA ARG A 311 -6.13 42.57 -19.05
C ARG A 311 -4.69 42.38 -19.52
N LYS A 312 -4.03 43.49 -19.84
CA LYS A 312 -2.56 43.55 -19.98
C LYS A 312 -1.99 44.26 -18.77
N VAL A 313 -1.06 43.61 -18.09
CA VAL A 313 -0.37 44.10 -16.88
C VAL A 313 1.09 43.65 -16.93
N SER A 314 1.96 44.31 -16.19
CA SER A 314 3.32 43.85 -15.93
C SER A 314 3.35 42.79 -14.82
N LEU A 315 4.45 42.04 -14.70
CA LEU A 315 4.61 41.06 -13.62
C LEU A 315 4.61 41.74 -12.24
N MET A 316 5.21 42.93 -12.14
CA MET A 316 5.22 43.69 -10.88
C MET A 316 3.82 44.20 -10.49
N GLU A 317 3.01 44.66 -11.45
CA GLU A 317 1.60 45.02 -11.18
C GLU A 317 0.79 43.80 -10.72
N LEU A 318 0.96 42.65 -11.38
CA LEU A 318 0.33 41.40 -10.95
C LEU A 318 0.74 41.01 -9.53
N LEU A 319 2.02 41.12 -9.19
CA LEU A 319 2.51 40.85 -7.84
C LEU A 319 1.98 41.83 -6.78
N HIS A 320 1.77 43.11 -7.13
CA HIS A 320 1.15 44.07 -6.21
C HIS A 320 -0.31 43.75 -5.90
N GLU A 321 -1.08 43.22 -6.86
CA GLU A 321 -2.47 42.77 -6.63
C GLU A 321 -2.54 41.56 -5.69
N PHE A 322 -1.68 40.55 -5.91
CA PHE A 322 -1.66 39.32 -5.08
C PHE A 322 -0.94 39.51 -3.73
N CYS A 323 -0.07 40.52 -3.61
CA CYS A 323 0.69 40.83 -2.39
C CYS A 323 0.74 42.36 -2.15
N PRO A 324 -0.34 42.98 -1.63
CA PRO A 324 -0.42 44.44 -1.48
C PRO A 324 0.75 45.08 -0.71
N GLY A 325 1.22 44.41 0.34
CA GLY A 325 2.38 44.86 1.13
C GLY A 325 3.71 44.90 0.36
N LEU A 326 3.81 44.30 -0.83
CA LEU A 326 4.98 44.42 -1.70
C LEU A 326 5.12 45.86 -2.20
N LYS A 327 4.01 46.52 -2.56
CA LYS A 327 4.01 47.90 -3.05
C LYS A 327 4.51 48.88 -1.98
N GLU A 328 4.16 48.62 -0.72
CA GLU A 328 4.58 49.37 0.45
C GLU A 328 6.01 49.04 0.92
N SER A 329 6.57 47.90 0.49
CA SER A 329 7.90 47.45 0.91
C SER A 329 9.06 48.25 0.31
N GLY A 330 8.82 48.97 -0.80
CA GLY A 330 9.88 49.62 -1.57
C GLY A 330 10.69 48.67 -2.46
N ILE A 331 10.37 47.37 -2.50
CA ILE A 331 10.96 46.41 -3.45
C ILE A 331 10.43 46.70 -4.86
N LYS A 332 11.26 47.31 -5.70
CA LYS A 332 10.92 47.66 -7.10
C LYS A 332 11.32 46.63 -8.14
N ASP A 333 12.26 45.76 -7.80
CA ASP A 333 12.80 44.73 -8.69
C ASP A 333 12.94 43.42 -7.90
N VAL A 334 12.36 42.34 -8.41
CA VAL A 334 12.40 41.01 -7.80
C VAL A 334 13.53 40.12 -8.37
N THR A 335 14.20 40.52 -9.46
CA THR A 335 15.23 39.73 -10.16
C THR A 335 16.50 39.49 -9.32
N VAL A 336 16.74 40.36 -8.34
CA VAL A 336 17.89 40.32 -7.42
C VAL A 336 17.74 39.30 -6.29
N TYR A 337 16.54 38.73 -6.07
CA TYR A 337 16.28 37.77 -4.99
C TYR A 337 16.16 36.33 -5.48
N ARG A 338 16.32 35.39 -4.55
CA ARG A 338 15.86 34.01 -4.74
C ARG A 338 14.34 33.94 -4.53
N VAL A 339 13.60 33.92 -5.63
CA VAL A 339 12.14 33.89 -5.66
C VAL A 339 11.64 32.49 -5.98
N LEU A 340 10.62 32.03 -5.26
CA LEU A 340 9.78 30.88 -5.62
C LEU A 340 8.38 31.34 -6.00
N PHE A 341 7.91 30.93 -7.17
CA PHE A 341 6.50 31.01 -7.57
C PHE A 341 5.82 29.65 -7.37
N ILE A 342 4.69 29.63 -6.68
CA ILE A 342 3.82 28.46 -6.55
C ILE A 342 2.55 28.73 -7.36
N LEU A 343 2.42 28.05 -8.50
CA LEU A 343 1.27 28.13 -9.40
C LEU A 343 0.34 26.94 -9.11
N ASP A 344 -0.68 27.16 -8.28
CA ASP A 344 -1.57 26.08 -7.82
C ASP A 344 -2.76 25.88 -8.78
N GLY A 345 -3.00 24.64 -9.20
CA GLY A 345 -4.17 24.22 -9.98
C GLY A 345 -4.10 24.52 -11.49
N LEU A 346 -3.10 24.04 -12.23
CA LEU A 346 -3.05 24.19 -13.69
C LEU A 346 -4.28 23.60 -14.41
N ASP A 347 -4.91 22.56 -13.84
CA ASP A 347 -6.20 22.00 -14.30
C ASP A 347 -7.40 22.96 -14.21
N GLU A 348 -7.20 24.11 -13.56
CA GLU A 348 -8.17 25.18 -13.41
C GLU A 348 -7.88 26.38 -14.33
N CYS A 349 -6.82 26.31 -15.13
CA CYS A 349 -6.43 27.36 -16.07
C CYS A 349 -7.39 27.44 -17.27
N ARG A 350 -7.93 28.64 -17.54
CA ARG A 350 -8.71 28.97 -18.74
C ARG A 350 -7.93 29.86 -19.73
N LEU A 351 -6.63 30.05 -19.52
CA LEU A 351 -5.73 30.84 -20.36
C LEU A 351 -5.12 29.97 -21.47
N GLN A 352 -4.87 30.54 -22.65
CA GLN A 352 -4.23 29.82 -23.76
C GLN A 352 -2.70 29.89 -23.60
N LEU A 353 -2.08 28.82 -23.08
CA LEU A 353 -0.64 28.73 -22.86
C LEU A 353 0.05 28.21 -24.13
N ASP A 354 0.33 29.10 -25.10
CA ASP A 354 0.82 28.67 -26.42
C ASP A 354 2.35 28.59 -26.57
N PHE A 355 3.10 29.07 -25.57
CA PHE A 355 4.57 29.08 -25.48
C PHE A 355 5.34 29.70 -26.68
N LYS A 356 4.67 30.45 -27.57
CA LYS A 356 5.28 31.10 -28.74
C LYS A 356 5.76 32.50 -28.41
N ASP A 357 4.87 33.30 -27.84
CA ASP A 357 5.12 34.69 -27.49
C ASP A 357 6.01 34.80 -26.24
N ARG A 358 6.81 35.87 -26.17
CA ARG A 358 7.85 36.04 -25.15
C ARG A 358 7.81 37.43 -24.52
N CYS A 359 7.85 37.46 -23.19
CA CYS A 359 8.12 38.64 -22.39
C CYS A 359 9.43 38.43 -21.61
N CYS A 360 10.36 39.38 -21.69
CA CYS A 360 11.68 39.27 -21.06
C CYS A 360 11.89 40.27 -19.91
N ASP A 361 10.96 41.23 -19.74
CA ASP A 361 11.05 42.31 -18.75
C ASP A 361 9.84 42.26 -17.79
N ALA A 362 10.11 42.29 -16.49
CA ALA A 362 9.08 42.27 -15.46
C ALA A 362 8.27 43.58 -15.38
N ALA A 363 8.75 44.66 -15.97
CA ALA A 363 8.05 45.94 -16.11
C ALA A 363 7.21 46.05 -17.40
N GLN A 364 7.40 45.16 -18.38
CA GLN A 364 6.65 45.18 -19.64
C GLN A 364 5.22 44.68 -19.42
N SER A 365 4.21 45.45 -19.85
CA SER A 365 2.82 45.02 -19.83
C SER A 365 2.56 43.97 -20.93
N ALA A 366 2.10 42.78 -20.52
CA ALA A 366 1.72 41.69 -21.41
C ALA A 366 0.39 41.04 -20.94
N SER A 367 -0.17 40.13 -21.73
CA SER A 367 -1.26 39.26 -21.28
C SER A 367 -0.75 38.24 -20.25
N ILE A 368 -1.65 37.75 -19.40
CA ILE A 368 -1.29 36.86 -18.28
C ILE A 368 -0.75 35.51 -18.78
N ASP A 369 -1.35 34.96 -19.83
CA ASP A 369 -0.83 33.83 -20.60
C ASP A 369 0.65 34.03 -20.98
N VAL A 370 1.00 35.11 -21.69
CA VAL A 370 2.39 35.42 -22.07
C VAL A 370 3.31 35.61 -20.85
N LEU A 371 2.85 36.24 -19.77
CA LEU A 371 3.66 36.36 -18.54
C LEU A 371 3.94 34.98 -17.91
N LEU A 372 2.94 34.10 -17.85
CA LEU A 372 3.05 32.78 -17.26
C LEU A 372 3.89 31.84 -18.14
N THR A 373 3.67 31.79 -19.46
CA THR A 373 4.51 30.98 -20.37
C THR A 373 5.96 31.47 -20.36
N SER A 374 6.20 32.78 -20.31
CA SER A 374 7.55 33.35 -20.21
C SER A 374 8.21 33.08 -18.87
N LEU A 375 7.47 33.09 -17.76
CA LEU A 375 7.95 32.70 -16.44
C LEU A 375 8.28 31.20 -16.38
N ILE A 376 7.41 30.34 -16.91
CA ILE A 376 7.62 28.88 -16.94
C ILE A 376 8.83 28.55 -17.83
N ALA A 377 8.91 29.10 -19.04
CA ALA A 377 10.02 28.92 -19.98
C ALA A 377 11.34 29.57 -19.53
N GLY A 378 11.31 30.48 -18.54
CA GLY A 378 12.50 31.13 -18.00
C GLY A 378 13.04 32.31 -18.81
N HIS A 379 12.28 32.79 -19.80
CA HIS A 379 12.52 34.09 -20.42
C HIS A 379 12.33 35.24 -19.41
N LEU A 380 11.35 35.08 -18.52
CA LEU A 380 11.04 36.00 -17.42
C LEU A 380 11.52 35.40 -16.10
N LEU A 381 12.32 36.16 -15.33
CA LEU A 381 12.95 35.73 -14.08
C LEU A 381 13.68 34.35 -14.20
N PRO A 382 14.75 34.24 -15.00
CA PRO A 382 15.46 32.97 -15.22
C PRO A 382 16.00 32.31 -13.93
N LYS A 383 16.29 33.10 -12.89
CA LYS A 383 16.78 32.62 -11.58
C LYS A 383 15.66 32.21 -10.60
N ALA A 384 14.39 32.46 -10.92
CA ALA A 384 13.29 32.10 -10.04
C ALA A 384 12.93 30.61 -10.20
N SER A 385 12.66 29.95 -9.08
CA SER A 385 12.08 28.62 -9.06
C SER A 385 10.56 28.69 -9.28
N VAL A 386 10.00 27.70 -9.95
CA VAL A 386 8.57 27.60 -10.27
C VAL A 386 8.07 26.22 -9.86
N TRP A 387 7.06 26.18 -8.99
CA TRP A 387 6.35 24.97 -8.63
C TRP A 387 4.92 25.02 -9.16
N ILE A 388 4.51 24.03 -9.93
CA ILE A 388 3.20 23.95 -10.57
C ILE A 388 2.48 22.72 -10.04
N THR A 389 1.22 22.85 -9.62
CA THR A 389 0.39 21.69 -9.23
C THR A 389 -0.70 21.45 -10.28
N THR A 390 -1.00 20.19 -10.60
CA THR A 390 -1.97 19.85 -11.67
C THR A 390 -2.62 18.48 -11.48
N ARG A 391 -3.82 18.28 -12.04
CA ARG A 391 -4.31 16.93 -12.41
C ARG A 391 -3.48 16.34 -13.57
N PRO A 392 -3.31 15.00 -13.64
CA PRO A 392 -2.58 14.34 -14.72
C PRO A 392 -3.07 14.73 -16.12
N ALA A 393 -4.38 14.79 -16.35
CA ALA A 393 -4.99 15.17 -17.64
C ALA A 393 -4.62 16.59 -18.13
N ALA A 394 -4.34 17.53 -17.22
CA ALA A 394 -3.95 18.90 -17.57
C ALA A 394 -2.43 19.10 -17.61
N ALA A 395 -1.63 18.08 -17.28
CA ALA A 395 -0.17 18.18 -17.32
C ALA A 395 0.38 18.47 -18.72
N GLY A 396 -0.33 18.04 -19.78
CA GLY A 396 0.03 18.29 -21.17
C GLY A 396 -0.14 19.73 -21.64
N LEU A 397 -0.71 20.62 -20.82
CA LEU A 397 -0.79 22.06 -21.12
C LEU A 397 0.57 22.77 -21.04
N ILE A 398 1.59 22.10 -20.48
CA ILE A 398 2.98 22.59 -20.43
C ILE A 398 3.86 21.58 -21.17
N PRO A 399 4.58 21.99 -22.24
CA PRO A 399 5.50 21.11 -22.95
C PRO A 399 6.61 20.55 -22.03
N PRO A 400 6.97 19.25 -22.12
CA PRO A 400 7.94 18.61 -21.24
C PRO A 400 9.31 19.30 -21.19
N GLU A 401 9.74 19.95 -22.28
CA GLU A 401 11.01 20.67 -22.36
C GLU A 401 11.15 21.87 -21.39
N TYR A 402 10.05 22.34 -20.79
CA TYR A 402 10.05 23.40 -19.78
C TYR A 402 9.96 22.89 -18.33
N ILE A 403 10.01 21.57 -18.11
CA ILE A 403 9.84 20.92 -16.81
C ILE A 403 11.10 20.12 -16.46
N ASP A 404 11.88 20.58 -15.48
CA ASP A 404 13.10 19.88 -15.05
C ASP A 404 12.79 18.63 -14.22
N ARG A 405 11.67 18.63 -13.48
CA ARG A 405 11.23 17.50 -12.67
C ARG A 405 9.72 17.38 -12.62
N VAL A 406 9.23 16.15 -12.82
CA VAL A 406 7.86 15.75 -12.50
C VAL A 406 7.85 15.05 -11.15
N THR A 407 6.84 15.32 -10.34
CA THR A 407 6.57 14.60 -9.08
C THR A 407 5.10 14.19 -9.01
N GLU A 408 4.77 13.18 -8.21
CA GLU A 408 3.41 12.64 -8.14
C GLU A 408 2.99 12.37 -6.68
N ILE A 409 1.75 12.74 -6.33
CA ILE A 409 1.16 12.48 -5.00
C ILE A 409 0.32 11.20 -5.04
N ARG A 410 0.71 10.17 -4.29
CA ARG A 410 0.03 8.86 -4.23
C ARG A 410 -0.93 8.68 -3.04
N GLY A 411 -1.54 9.75 -2.57
CA GLY A 411 -2.57 9.70 -1.51
C GLY A 411 -2.14 9.07 -0.18
N PHE A 412 -3.10 8.45 0.51
CA PHE A 412 -2.91 7.75 1.78
C PHE A 412 -2.81 6.23 1.59
N ASN A 413 -1.76 5.65 2.15
CA ASN A 413 -1.66 4.23 2.47
C ASN A 413 -2.53 3.87 3.68
N ASN A 414 -2.66 2.58 3.97
CA ASN A 414 -3.55 2.07 5.02
C ASN A 414 -3.28 2.67 6.42
N LEU A 415 -2.01 2.85 6.80
CA LEU A 415 -1.63 3.47 8.08
C LEU A 415 -1.98 4.97 8.10
N GLN A 416 -1.74 5.69 7.00
CA GLN A 416 -2.07 7.12 6.87
C GLN A 416 -3.58 7.38 6.93
N LYS A 417 -4.41 6.46 6.42
CA LYS A 417 -5.88 6.55 6.57
C LYS A 417 -6.27 6.57 8.04
N GLU A 418 -5.73 5.64 8.81
CA GLU A 418 -6.01 5.48 10.24
C GLU A 418 -5.44 6.66 11.05
N GLU A 419 -4.18 7.05 10.79
CA GLU A 419 -3.55 8.25 11.35
C GLU A 419 -4.40 9.51 11.12
N TYR A 420 -4.97 9.67 9.92
CA TYR A 420 -5.87 10.78 9.60
C TYR A 420 -7.15 10.73 10.45
N PHE A 421 -7.82 9.58 10.54
CA PHE A 421 -9.05 9.45 11.34
C PHE A 421 -8.81 9.71 12.83
N HIS A 422 -7.74 9.17 13.42
CA HIS A 422 -7.37 9.44 14.83
C HIS A 422 -7.00 10.91 15.08
N LYS A 423 -6.34 11.60 14.14
CA LYS A 423 -6.06 13.05 14.27
C LYS A 423 -7.31 13.92 14.11
N LYS A 424 -8.22 13.50 13.23
CA LYS A 424 -9.43 14.24 12.84
C LYS A 424 -10.55 14.08 13.86
N ILE A 425 -10.72 12.90 14.42
CA ILE A 425 -11.76 12.55 15.39
C ILE A 425 -11.09 12.45 16.76
N GLY A 426 -11.29 13.47 17.60
CA GLY A 426 -10.64 13.54 18.92
C GLY A 426 -11.15 12.52 19.96
N ASP A 427 -12.22 11.79 19.62
CA ASP A 427 -12.74 10.65 20.38
C ASP A 427 -12.16 9.35 19.78
N GLU A 428 -11.30 8.69 20.55
CA GLU A 428 -10.60 7.44 20.20
C GLU A 428 -11.55 6.29 19.81
N ASP A 429 -12.68 6.15 20.50
CA ASP A 429 -13.58 5.01 20.28
C ASP A 429 -14.55 5.30 19.12
N LEU A 430 -14.94 6.57 18.95
CA LEU A 430 -15.59 7.02 17.72
C LEU A 430 -14.67 6.84 16.49
N ALA A 431 -13.37 7.16 16.61
CA ALA A 431 -12.40 6.96 15.54
C ALA A 431 -12.27 5.47 15.16
N LYS A 432 -12.13 4.57 16.15
CA LYS A 432 -12.11 3.11 15.93
C LYS A 432 -13.39 2.61 15.25
N ARG A 433 -14.57 3.07 15.66
CA ARG A 433 -15.86 2.70 15.05
C ARG A 433 -15.97 3.18 13.59
N VAL A 434 -15.51 4.39 13.29
CA VAL A 434 -15.42 4.92 11.92
C VAL A 434 -14.46 4.08 11.07
N ILE A 435 -13.25 3.81 11.57
CA ILE A 435 -12.26 2.97 10.87
C ILE A 435 -12.82 1.56 10.60
N ALA A 436 -13.45 0.93 11.59
CA ALA A 436 -14.06 -0.40 11.44
C ALA A 436 -15.17 -0.41 10.38
N ASN A 437 -16.05 0.60 10.38
CA ASN A 437 -17.11 0.69 9.38
C ASN A 437 -16.56 0.94 7.96
N ILE A 438 -15.57 1.82 7.80
CA ILE A 438 -14.92 2.05 6.50
C ILE A 438 -14.21 0.77 6.02
N ARG A 439 -13.55 0.01 6.91
CA ARG A 439 -12.98 -1.31 6.58
C ARG A 439 -14.07 -2.31 6.13
N SER A 440 -15.24 -2.31 6.77
CA SER A 440 -16.38 -3.17 6.38
C SER A 440 -17.05 -2.80 5.06
N ALA A 441 -16.85 -1.57 4.57
CA ALA A 441 -17.38 -1.07 3.30
C ALA A 441 -16.23 -0.83 2.32
N ARG A 442 -15.76 -1.90 1.68
CA ARG A 442 -14.48 -1.92 0.95
C ARG A 442 -14.36 -0.90 -0.19
N SER A 443 -15.47 -0.57 -0.87
CA SER A 443 -15.52 0.54 -1.83
C SER A 443 -15.15 1.88 -1.17
N LEU A 444 -15.70 2.18 0.00
CA LEU A 444 -15.35 3.37 0.78
C LEU A 444 -13.89 3.33 1.27
N TYR A 445 -13.39 2.15 1.65
CA TYR A 445 -11.98 1.98 2.03
C TYR A 445 -11.00 2.28 0.89
N ILE A 446 -11.31 1.85 -0.34
CA ILE A 446 -10.52 2.14 -1.54
C ILE A 446 -10.57 3.65 -1.81
N MET A 447 -11.76 4.26 -1.80
CA MET A 447 -11.91 5.71 -2.02
C MET A 447 -11.17 6.55 -0.97
N CYS A 448 -11.12 6.11 0.29
CA CYS A 448 -10.30 6.71 1.35
C CYS A 448 -8.77 6.68 1.08
N HIS A 449 -8.30 6.18 -0.06
CA HIS A 449 -6.96 6.49 -0.57
C HIS A 449 -6.77 7.99 -0.83
N VAL A 450 -7.84 8.70 -1.20
CA VAL A 450 -7.82 10.17 -1.34
C VAL A 450 -8.17 10.80 0.02
N PRO A 451 -7.35 11.73 0.56
CA PRO A 451 -7.61 12.39 1.84
C PRO A 451 -8.99 13.06 1.92
N LEU A 452 -9.51 13.58 0.81
CA LEU A 452 -10.86 14.14 0.77
C LEU A 452 -11.96 13.11 1.09
N PHE A 453 -11.87 11.86 0.61
CA PHE A 453 -12.85 10.84 0.95
C PHE A 453 -12.75 10.44 2.43
N CYS A 454 -11.55 10.51 3.05
CA CYS A 454 -11.42 10.42 4.50
C CYS A 454 -12.14 11.58 5.22
N TRP A 455 -11.99 12.82 4.73
CA TRP A 455 -12.68 13.99 5.28
C TRP A 455 -14.21 13.84 5.20
N ILE A 456 -14.76 13.51 4.02
CA ILE A 456 -16.19 13.25 3.83
C ILE A 456 -16.68 12.14 4.78
N SER A 457 -15.93 11.02 4.85
CA SER A 457 -16.31 9.88 5.70
C SER A 457 -16.29 10.22 7.18
N SER A 458 -15.34 11.03 7.65
CA SER A 458 -15.27 11.49 9.03
C SER A 458 -16.48 12.34 9.44
N ILE A 459 -17.01 13.16 8.52
CA ILE A 459 -18.19 14.02 8.74
C ILE A 459 -19.48 13.19 8.77
N VAL A 460 -19.65 12.29 7.79
CA VAL A 460 -20.86 11.46 7.66
C VAL A 460 -20.94 10.45 8.79
N LEU A 461 -19.93 9.57 8.92
CA LEU A 461 -19.95 8.47 9.87
C LEU A 461 -19.81 8.97 11.32
N GLY A 462 -19.01 10.02 11.55
CA GLY A 462 -18.90 10.65 12.87
C GLY A 462 -20.25 11.14 13.40
N LYS A 463 -21.03 11.87 12.58
CA LYS A 463 -22.38 12.32 12.95
C LYS A 463 -23.37 11.17 13.14
N MET A 464 -23.27 10.11 12.31
CA MET A 464 -24.16 8.95 12.42
C MET A 464 -23.88 8.13 13.68
N PHE A 465 -22.61 7.89 14.03
CA PHE A 465 -22.25 7.18 15.26
C PHE A 465 -22.49 7.99 16.55
N ALA A 466 -22.44 9.32 16.48
CA ALA A 466 -22.73 10.21 17.62
C ALA A 466 -24.24 10.34 17.92
N LYS A 467 -25.13 9.96 16.99
CA LYS A 467 -26.58 9.97 17.20
C LYS A 467 -27.07 8.57 17.59
N ALA A 468 -27.50 8.41 18.84
CA ALA A 468 -28.26 7.23 19.26
C ALA A 468 -29.51 7.08 18.38
N GLY A 469 -29.72 5.88 17.82
CA GLY A 469 -30.85 5.61 16.91
C GLY A 469 -30.69 6.12 15.47
N ALA A 470 -29.49 6.52 15.03
CA ALA A 470 -29.25 6.72 13.60
C ALA A 470 -29.57 5.43 12.81
N GLY A 471 -30.20 5.59 11.64
CA GLY A 471 -30.62 4.48 10.78
C GLY A 471 -29.47 3.64 10.22
N LYS A 472 -29.78 2.69 9.32
CA LYS A 472 -28.78 1.80 8.71
C LYS A 472 -27.58 2.60 8.17
N MET A 473 -26.37 2.18 8.53
CA MET A 473 -25.13 2.80 8.03
C MET A 473 -25.07 2.73 6.49
N PRO A 474 -24.51 3.74 5.81
CA PRO A 474 -24.36 3.72 4.36
C PRO A 474 -23.48 2.55 3.93
N LYS A 475 -24.00 1.72 3.02
CA LYS A 475 -23.29 0.60 2.39
C LYS A 475 -22.70 0.98 1.04
N THR A 476 -23.34 1.92 0.32
CA THR A 476 -22.94 2.33 -1.02
C THR A 476 -22.37 3.75 -1.04
N LEU A 477 -21.62 4.08 -2.09
CA LEU A 477 -21.06 5.43 -2.26
C LEU A 477 -22.18 6.47 -2.48
N THR A 478 -23.25 6.09 -3.17
CA THR A 478 -24.43 6.96 -3.33
C THR A 478 -25.04 7.31 -1.98
N GLN A 479 -25.20 6.34 -1.07
CA GLN A 479 -25.73 6.60 0.28
C GLN A 479 -24.82 7.54 1.09
N MET A 480 -23.50 7.38 1.00
CA MET A 480 -22.54 8.31 1.61
C MET A 480 -22.74 9.74 1.11
N TYR A 481 -22.96 9.92 -0.20
CA TYR A 481 -23.16 11.25 -0.79
C TYR A 481 -24.52 11.86 -0.46
N ILE A 482 -25.59 11.07 -0.38
CA ILE A 482 -26.90 11.55 0.10
C ILE A 482 -26.79 12.02 1.56
N HIS A 483 -26.16 11.23 2.45
CA HIS A 483 -25.94 11.63 3.84
C HIS A 483 -24.99 12.84 3.99
N PHE A 484 -23.97 12.96 3.14
CA PHE A 484 -23.11 14.14 3.08
C PHE A 484 -23.93 15.39 2.72
N MET A 485 -24.72 15.33 1.64
CA MET A 485 -25.62 16.44 1.27
C MET A 485 -26.62 16.76 2.38
N ALA A 486 -27.20 15.75 3.03
CA ALA A 486 -28.16 15.96 4.13
C ALA A 486 -27.49 16.62 5.35
N HIS A 487 -26.24 16.26 5.64
CA HIS A 487 -25.43 16.95 6.63
C HIS A 487 -25.29 18.44 6.28
N GLN A 488 -24.86 18.75 5.05
CA GLN A 488 -24.64 20.13 4.60
C GLN A 488 -25.94 20.94 4.63
N THR A 489 -27.03 20.43 4.05
CA THR A 489 -28.35 21.08 4.07
C THR A 489 -28.89 21.31 5.49
N THR A 490 -28.56 20.43 6.46
CA THR A 490 -28.88 20.68 7.89
C THR A 490 -28.09 21.86 8.46
N GLN A 491 -26.77 21.87 8.25
CA GLN A 491 -25.87 22.94 8.74
C GLN A 491 -26.30 24.31 8.19
N MET A 492 -26.71 24.34 6.93
CA MET A 492 -27.23 25.51 6.23
C MET A 492 -28.46 26.12 6.89
N PHE A 493 -29.47 25.30 7.18
CA PHE A 493 -30.72 25.74 7.79
C PHE A 493 -30.48 26.33 9.19
N VAL A 494 -29.64 25.67 10.00
CA VAL A 494 -29.29 26.12 11.36
C VAL A 494 -28.53 27.46 11.36
N LYS A 495 -27.66 27.70 10.37
CA LYS A 495 -26.80 28.89 10.34
C LYS A 495 -27.46 30.18 9.83
N TYR A 496 -28.41 30.07 8.89
CA TYR A 496 -28.88 31.23 8.14
C TYR A 496 -30.39 31.47 8.21
N SER A 497 -31.15 30.61 8.89
CA SER A 497 -32.59 30.77 9.17
C SER A 497 -33.48 31.08 7.94
N LYS A 498 -33.02 30.77 6.73
CA LYS A 498 -33.83 30.83 5.51
C LYS A 498 -34.65 29.55 5.40
N GLU A 499 -35.96 29.70 5.21
CA GLU A 499 -36.83 28.60 4.82
C GLU A 499 -36.31 27.93 3.55
N GLN A 500 -36.41 26.60 3.49
CA GLN A 500 -36.01 25.85 2.30
C GLN A 500 -36.94 26.20 1.14
N GLN A 501 -36.47 27.00 0.19
CA GLN A 501 -37.24 27.31 -1.02
C GLN A 501 -37.49 26.01 -1.80
N LEU A 502 -38.77 25.71 -2.02
CA LEU A 502 -39.20 24.60 -2.86
C LEU A 502 -39.52 25.10 -4.27
N ASP A 503 -39.40 24.22 -5.26
CA ASP A 503 -39.93 24.45 -6.61
C ASP A 503 -41.44 24.14 -6.68
N SER A 504 -42.02 24.27 -7.88
CA SER A 504 -43.44 23.97 -8.13
C SER A 504 -43.85 22.51 -7.88
N GLU A 505 -42.87 21.61 -7.81
CA GLU A 505 -43.03 20.16 -7.63
C GLU A 505 -42.68 19.74 -6.18
N GLY A 506 -42.43 20.71 -5.28
CA GLY A 506 -42.10 20.48 -3.87
C GLY A 506 -40.66 20.03 -3.61
N ASN A 507 -39.76 20.11 -4.60
CA ASN A 507 -38.35 19.76 -4.45
C ASN A 507 -37.51 20.94 -3.95
N ASN A 508 -36.40 20.66 -3.28
CA ASN A 508 -35.43 21.66 -2.86
C ASN A 508 -34.82 22.40 -4.07
N LYS A 509 -35.30 23.63 -4.31
CA LYS A 509 -34.95 24.44 -5.48
C LYS A 509 -33.45 24.66 -5.62
N MET A 510 -32.75 24.88 -4.51
CA MET A 510 -31.31 25.15 -4.53
C MET A 510 -30.48 23.89 -4.84
N ILE A 511 -30.87 22.71 -4.34
CA ILE A 511 -30.22 21.45 -4.70
C ILE A 511 -30.40 21.16 -6.19
N LEU A 512 -31.58 21.40 -6.75
CA LEU A 512 -31.84 21.21 -8.18
C LEU A 512 -31.10 22.23 -9.06
N ALA A 513 -31.02 23.50 -8.65
CA ALA A 513 -30.27 24.52 -9.36
C ALA A 513 -28.75 24.22 -9.37
N LEU A 514 -28.18 23.81 -8.23
CA LEU A 514 -26.81 23.30 -8.16
C LEU A 514 -26.61 22.04 -9.02
N GLY A 515 -27.61 21.16 -9.09
CA GLY A 515 -27.61 19.98 -9.95
C GLY A 515 -27.63 20.29 -11.45
N LYS A 516 -28.42 21.30 -11.87
CA LYS A 516 -28.43 21.84 -13.24
C LYS A 516 -27.04 22.38 -13.61
N LEU A 517 -26.48 23.24 -12.75
CA LEU A 517 -25.13 23.79 -12.94
C LEU A 517 -24.09 22.67 -13.02
N ALA A 518 -24.16 21.69 -12.13
CA ALA A 518 -23.24 20.55 -12.11
C ALA A 518 -23.29 19.75 -13.42
N TYR A 519 -24.49 19.44 -13.91
CA TYR A 519 -24.70 18.71 -15.16
C TYR A 519 -24.19 19.50 -16.37
N GLU A 520 -24.62 20.75 -16.54
CA GLU A 520 -24.24 21.56 -17.71
C GLU A 520 -22.74 21.83 -17.77
N GLN A 521 -22.07 21.99 -16.63
CA GLN A 521 -20.64 22.24 -16.58
C GLN A 521 -19.82 20.94 -16.68
N LEU A 522 -20.36 19.80 -16.24
CA LEU A 522 -19.78 18.48 -16.49
C LEU A 522 -19.77 18.15 -18.00
N GLU A 523 -20.87 18.44 -18.71
CA GLU A 523 -20.95 18.32 -20.18
C GLU A 523 -19.96 19.25 -20.90
N LYS A 524 -19.70 20.45 -20.35
CA LYS A 524 -18.70 21.41 -20.87
C LYS A 524 -17.25 21.06 -20.48
N GLY A 525 -17.02 20.09 -19.58
CA GLY A 525 -15.70 19.77 -19.03
C GLY A 525 -15.13 20.82 -18.05
N ASN A 526 -15.97 21.69 -17.50
CA ASN A 526 -15.58 22.79 -16.63
C ASN A 526 -15.60 22.41 -15.13
N LEU A 527 -14.52 22.73 -14.42
CA LEU A 527 -14.39 22.55 -12.96
C LEU A 527 -14.70 23.83 -12.15
N ILE A 528 -14.75 24.99 -12.82
CA ILE A 528 -14.95 26.31 -12.21
C ILE A 528 -16.07 27.05 -12.94
N PHE A 529 -16.82 27.86 -12.20
CA PHE A 529 -18.00 28.61 -12.63
C PHE A 529 -17.89 30.08 -12.19
N TYR A 530 -18.48 30.97 -12.97
CA TYR A 530 -18.50 32.42 -12.75
C TYR A 530 -19.94 32.89 -12.49
N GLU A 531 -20.13 34.14 -12.10
CA GLU A 531 -21.47 34.71 -11.83
C GLU A 531 -22.42 34.61 -13.03
N GLU A 532 -21.90 34.59 -14.26
CA GLU A 532 -22.67 34.29 -15.47
C GLU A 532 -23.23 32.86 -15.47
N ASP A 533 -22.37 31.85 -15.22
CA ASP A 533 -22.76 30.42 -15.17
C ASP A 533 -23.82 30.15 -14.08
N LEU A 534 -23.74 30.85 -12.93
CA LEU A 534 -24.73 30.75 -11.85
C LEU A 534 -26.08 31.37 -12.26
N ARG A 535 -26.07 32.53 -12.92
CA ARG A 535 -27.28 33.21 -13.39
C ARG A 535 -28.00 32.43 -14.49
N GLU A 536 -27.27 31.75 -15.38
CA GLU A 536 -27.85 30.79 -16.35
C GLU A 536 -28.57 29.61 -15.66
N CYS A 537 -28.23 29.31 -14.40
CA CYS A 537 -28.82 28.23 -13.60
C CYS A 537 -29.88 28.71 -12.59
N ASP A 538 -30.35 29.96 -12.67
CA ASP A 538 -31.34 30.55 -11.75
C ASP A 538 -30.86 30.61 -10.28
N ILE A 539 -29.55 30.64 -10.05
CA ILE A 539 -28.92 30.71 -8.72
C ILE A 539 -28.60 32.18 -8.37
N ASP A 540 -29.16 32.70 -7.27
CA ASP A 540 -28.68 33.96 -6.70
C ASP A 540 -27.26 33.77 -6.15
N VAL A 541 -26.34 34.61 -6.62
CA VAL A 541 -24.94 34.69 -6.19
C VAL A 541 -24.81 34.88 -4.66
N LYS A 542 -25.81 35.49 -4.00
CA LYS A 542 -25.88 35.60 -2.53
C LYS A 542 -26.32 34.32 -1.83
N ASP A 543 -27.13 33.47 -2.48
CA ASP A 543 -27.56 32.18 -1.92
C ASP A 543 -26.54 31.07 -2.21
N ALA A 544 -25.81 31.18 -3.32
CA ALA A 544 -24.68 30.32 -3.66
C ALA A 544 -23.55 30.37 -2.62
N SER A 545 -23.23 31.56 -2.10
CA SER A 545 -22.15 31.74 -1.11
C SER A 545 -22.42 31.04 0.22
N VAL A 546 -23.68 30.71 0.49
CA VAL A 546 -24.12 30.10 1.75
C VAL A 546 -23.69 28.63 1.82
N TYR A 547 -23.76 27.90 0.69
CA TYR A 547 -23.51 26.44 0.54
C TYR A 547 -22.04 25.98 0.67
N SER A 548 -21.24 26.69 1.48
CA SER A 548 -19.78 26.56 1.69
C SER A 548 -19.20 25.14 1.88
N GLY A 549 -19.99 24.15 2.32
CA GLY A 549 -19.54 22.75 2.47
C GLY A 549 -19.75 21.84 1.24
N VAL A 550 -20.43 22.33 0.21
CA VAL A 550 -20.67 21.65 -1.09
C VAL A 550 -20.08 22.48 -2.23
N PHE A 551 -20.19 23.80 -2.10
CA PHE A 551 -19.96 24.80 -3.12
C PHE A 551 -19.07 25.91 -2.52
N THR A 552 -17.84 26.04 -2.99
CA THR A 552 -16.88 27.01 -2.46
C THR A 552 -16.88 28.28 -3.31
N GLN A 553 -17.36 29.38 -2.73
CA GLN A 553 -16.97 30.73 -3.17
C GLN A 553 -15.52 30.97 -2.75
N VAL A 554 -14.67 31.39 -3.68
CA VAL A 554 -13.21 31.46 -3.44
C VAL A 554 -12.75 32.82 -2.93
N PHE A 555 -13.48 33.89 -3.26
CA PHE A 555 -13.05 35.25 -2.95
C PHE A 555 -13.41 35.71 -1.53
N ARG A 556 -12.35 36.12 -0.83
CA ARG A 556 -12.37 36.91 0.41
C ARG A 556 -12.59 38.39 0.11
N GLU A 557 -13.01 39.13 1.13
CA GLU A 557 -13.25 40.58 1.12
C GLU A 557 -11.98 41.45 0.98
N GLU A 558 -10.81 40.84 0.75
CA GLU A 558 -9.48 41.49 0.79
C GLU A 558 -8.93 41.88 -0.61
N SER A 559 -9.58 41.49 -1.70
CA SER A 559 -9.15 41.83 -3.08
C SER A 559 -10.09 42.83 -3.77
N PHE A 560 -9.55 43.83 -4.46
CA PHE A 560 -10.30 44.90 -5.13
C PHE A 560 -11.20 44.43 -6.30
N MET A 561 -11.03 43.18 -6.75
CA MET A 561 -11.81 42.58 -7.85
C MET A 561 -13.16 42.04 -7.33
N GLN A 562 -14.26 42.65 -7.76
CA GLN A 562 -15.62 42.32 -7.30
C GLN A 562 -16.21 41.01 -7.88
N GLN A 563 -15.53 40.35 -8.83
CA GLN A 563 -16.08 39.17 -9.53
C GLN A 563 -15.86 37.88 -8.74
N LYS A 564 -16.94 37.20 -8.36
CA LYS A 564 -16.86 35.94 -7.62
C LYS A 564 -16.64 34.74 -8.53
N VAL A 565 -15.82 33.82 -8.05
CA VAL A 565 -15.50 32.54 -8.69
C VAL A 565 -15.90 31.39 -7.77
N PHE A 566 -16.50 30.37 -8.37
CA PHE A 566 -17.09 29.23 -7.68
C PHE A 566 -16.57 27.90 -8.23
N CYS A 567 -16.51 26.89 -7.38
CA CYS A 567 -16.36 25.49 -7.80
C CYS A 567 -17.06 24.58 -6.78
N PHE A 568 -17.34 23.34 -7.14
CA PHE A 568 -17.67 22.31 -6.15
C PHE A 568 -16.42 21.98 -5.33
N VAL A 569 -16.60 21.49 -4.10
CA VAL A 569 -15.48 21.02 -3.25
C VAL A 569 -14.68 19.88 -3.90
N HIS A 570 -15.28 19.15 -4.85
CA HIS A 570 -14.66 18.10 -5.64
C HIS A 570 -15.47 17.73 -6.90
N LEU A 571 -14.82 17.14 -7.90
CA LEU A 571 -15.49 16.64 -9.10
C LEU A 571 -16.56 15.58 -8.77
N SER A 572 -16.31 14.67 -7.84
CA SER A 572 -17.31 13.67 -7.42
C SER A 572 -18.60 14.27 -6.83
N VAL A 573 -18.53 15.48 -6.25
CA VAL A 573 -19.74 16.21 -5.77
C VAL A 573 -20.50 16.81 -6.95
N GLN A 574 -19.79 17.28 -7.98
CA GLN A 574 -20.38 17.70 -9.25
C GLN A 574 -21.04 16.50 -9.97
N GLU A 575 -20.36 15.36 -10.07
CA GLU A 575 -20.91 14.14 -10.69
C GLU A 575 -22.15 13.63 -9.94
N PHE A 576 -22.14 13.65 -8.60
CA PHE A 576 -23.32 13.29 -7.80
C PHE A 576 -24.51 14.22 -8.04
N LEU A 577 -24.28 15.54 -8.00
CA LEU A 577 -25.33 16.54 -8.20
C LEU A 577 -25.88 16.53 -9.63
N ALA A 578 -25.03 16.28 -10.62
CA ALA A 578 -25.43 16.05 -12.00
C ALA A 578 -26.31 14.79 -12.13
N ALA A 579 -25.92 13.68 -11.50
CA ALA A 579 -26.70 12.44 -11.50
C ALA A 579 -28.07 12.63 -10.81
N LEU A 580 -28.11 13.35 -9.69
CA LEU A 580 -29.35 13.70 -8.99
C LEU A 580 -30.28 14.54 -9.88
N TYR A 581 -29.74 15.56 -10.56
CA TYR A 581 -30.50 16.39 -11.49
C TYR A 581 -31.07 15.57 -12.65
N VAL A 582 -30.25 14.72 -13.29
CA VAL A 582 -30.70 13.85 -14.39
C VAL A 582 -31.78 12.87 -13.94
N HIS A 583 -31.66 12.32 -12.73
CA HIS A 583 -32.67 11.44 -12.13
C HIS A 583 -34.02 12.17 -11.94
N VAL A 584 -34.00 13.34 -11.29
CA VAL A 584 -35.21 14.15 -11.04
C VAL A 584 -35.84 14.65 -12.35
N MET A 585 -35.04 15.14 -13.31
CA MET A 585 -35.54 15.60 -14.61
C MET A 585 -36.23 14.50 -15.42
N TYR A 586 -35.74 13.25 -15.33
CA TYR A 586 -36.42 12.13 -15.98
C TYR A 586 -37.71 11.72 -15.25
N LYS A 587 -37.66 11.60 -13.92
CA LYS A 587 -38.79 11.14 -13.10
C LYS A 587 -39.93 12.15 -13.01
N VAL A 588 -39.64 13.43 -12.78
CA VAL A 588 -40.65 14.49 -12.65
C VAL A 588 -41.11 14.92 -14.04
N HIS A 589 -40.16 15.34 -14.90
CA HIS A 589 -40.47 16.01 -16.17
C HIS A 589 -40.46 15.09 -17.41
N GLY A 590 -40.04 13.82 -17.30
CA GLY A 590 -39.97 12.90 -18.45
C GLY A 590 -38.80 13.16 -19.43
N VAL A 591 -37.82 13.98 -19.03
CA VAL A 591 -36.70 14.43 -19.88
C VAL A 591 -35.52 13.46 -19.79
N ASN A 592 -35.22 12.74 -20.86
CA ASN A 592 -34.00 11.92 -20.93
C ASN A 592 -32.82 12.77 -21.42
N LEU A 593 -32.02 13.30 -20.48
CA LEU A 593 -30.84 14.10 -20.76
C LEU A 593 -29.65 13.28 -21.32
N MET A 594 -29.67 11.94 -21.18
CA MET A 594 -28.60 11.05 -21.66
C MET A 594 -28.65 10.77 -23.17
N LYS A 595 -29.66 11.30 -23.89
CA LYS A 595 -29.80 11.19 -25.34
C LYS A 595 -29.52 12.51 -26.04
N LYS A 596 -28.84 12.47 -27.18
CA LYS A 596 -28.57 13.65 -28.04
C LYS A 596 -29.84 14.40 -28.44
N THR A 597 -30.95 13.69 -28.63
CA THR A 597 -32.29 14.27 -28.83
C THR A 597 -33.06 14.29 -27.52
N LYS A 598 -33.37 15.50 -27.01
CA LYS A 598 -34.14 15.73 -25.77
C LYS A 598 -35.63 15.42 -25.98
N THR A 599 -35.98 14.16 -26.16
CA THR A 599 -37.37 13.71 -26.36
C THR A 599 -38.12 13.55 -25.03
N MET A 600 -39.31 14.16 -24.89
CA MET A 600 -40.22 13.86 -23.78
C MET A 600 -40.77 12.44 -23.95
N SER A 601 -40.62 11.59 -22.94
CA SER A 601 -41.23 10.24 -22.99
C SER A 601 -42.59 10.22 -22.31
N LYS A 602 -43.61 9.73 -23.03
CA LYS A 602 -44.93 9.44 -22.44
C LYS A 602 -44.91 8.28 -21.44
N THR A 603 -43.83 7.48 -21.41
CA THR A 603 -43.63 6.39 -20.45
C THR A 603 -42.33 6.61 -19.67
N LYS A 604 -42.45 6.96 -18.38
CA LYS A 604 -41.34 7.27 -17.46
C LYS A 604 -40.57 6.03 -16.96
N LEU A 605 -40.43 5.00 -17.81
CA LEU A 605 -39.77 3.74 -17.46
C LEU A 605 -38.28 3.96 -17.18
N VAL A 606 -37.85 3.81 -15.93
CA VAL A 606 -36.51 4.24 -15.48
C VAL A 606 -35.40 3.46 -16.17
N SER A 607 -35.65 2.18 -16.53
CA SER A 607 -34.70 1.37 -17.30
C SER A 607 -34.27 2.03 -18.62
N LYS A 608 -35.12 2.84 -19.27
CA LYS A 608 -34.78 3.57 -20.51
C LYS A 608 -33.77 4.70 -20.28
N LEU A 609 -33.77 5.33 -19.10
CA LEU A 609 -32.76 6.31 -18.71
C LEU A 609 -31.44 5.59 -18.43
N HIS A 610 -31.48 4.55 -17.60
CA HIS A 610 -30.29 3.83 -17.18
C HIS A 610 -29.58 3.12 -18.35
N LYS A 611 -30.32 2.45 -19.24
CA LYS A 611 -29.75 1.80 -20.45
C LYS A 611 -28.97 2.82 -21.31
N ALA A 612 -29.55 4.01 -21.52
CA ALA A 612 -28.88 5.10 -22.23
C ALA A 612 -27.65 5.66 -21.49
N ALA A 613 -27.67 5.72 -20.16
CA ALA A 613 -26.53 6.15 -19.35
C ALA A 613 -25.39 5.12 -19.38
N VAL A 614 -25.70 3.81 -19.29
CA VAL A 614 -24.75 2.70 -19.42
C VAL A 614 -24.07 2.73 -20.79
N ASP A 615 -24.85 2.81 -21.88
CA ASP A 615 -24.28 2.92 -23.24
C ASP A 615 -23.36 4.15 -23.39
N ARG A 616 -23.75 5.30 -22.84
CA ARG A 616 -22.94 6.53 -22.91
C ARG A 616 -21.64 6.43 -22.10
N ALA A 617 -21.67 5.78 -20.93
CA ALA A 617 -20.46 5.54 -20.12
C ALA A 617 -19.54 4.50 -20.79
N LEU A 618 -20.07 3.45 -21.42
CA LEU A 618 -19.27 2.47 -22.16
C LEU A 618 -18.62 3.06 -23.42
N GLN A 619 -19.22 4.10 -24.01
CA GLN A 619 -18.62 4.92 -25.09
C GLN A 619 -17.55 5.92 -24.58
N SER A 620 -17.40 6.10 -23.27
CA SER A 620 -16.36 6.97 -22.69
C SER A 620 -15.04 6.20 -22.52
N ASP A 621 -14.05 6.54 -23.34
CA ASP A 621 -12.74 5.89 -23.30
C ASP A 621 -12.01 6.16 -21.98
N ASN A 622 -12.01 7.41 -21.52
CA ASN A 622 -11.38 7.78 -20.25
C ASN A 622 -12.20 7.44 -18.98
N GLY A 623 -13.51 7.20 -19.08
CA GLY A 623 -14.37 6.90 -17.93
C GLY A 623 -14.89 8.12 -17.17
N HIS A 624 -14.97 9.30 -17.79
CA HIS A 624 -15.46 10.53 -17.13
C HIS A 624 -16.96 10.50 -16.74
N LEU A 625 -17.69 9.44 -17.11
CA LEU A 625 -19.07 9.20 -16.69
C LEU A 625 -19.20 8.01 -15.72
N ASP A 626 -18.10 7.37 -15.32
CA ASP A 626 -18.14 6.14 -14.53
C ASP A 626 -18.75 6.39 -13.15
N LEU A 627 -18.36 7.46 -12.44
CA LEU A 627 -18.89 7.77 -11.12
C LEU A 627 -20.30 8.38 -11.20
N PHE A 628 -20.55 9.24 -12.20
CA PHE A 628 -21.88 9.72 -12.54
C PHE A 628 -22.88 8.55 -12.73
N LEU A 629 -22.49 7.50 -13.47
CA LEU A 629 -23.33 6.33 -13.70
C LEU A 629 -23.59 5.56 -12.41
N ARG A 630 -22.55 5.30 -11.60
CA ARG A 630 -22.67 4.67 -10.27
C ARG A 630 -23.70 5.40 -9.41
N PHE A 631 -23.62 6.73 -9.33
CA PHE A 631 -24.58 7.55 -8.61
C PHE A 631 -26.00 7.52 -9.20
N LEU A 632 -26.15 7.66 -10.52
CA LEU A 632 -27.46 7.67 -11.18
C LEU A 632 -28.25 6.37 -10.92
N LEU A 633 -27.56 5.24 -10.96
CA LEU A 633 -28.13 3.93 -10.66
C LEU A 633 -28.51 3.80 -9.18
N GLY A 634 -27.59 4.13 -8.26
CA GLY A 634 -27.85 4.08 -6.82
C GLY A 634 -28.98 5.01 -6.36
N LEU A 635 -29.14 6.18 -6.99
CA LEU A 635 -30.23 7.13 -6.69
C LEU A 635 -31.62 6.56 -7.00
N SER A 636 -31.71 5.62 -7.95
CA SER A 636 -32.96 5.03 -8.39
C SER A 636 -33.56 3.98 -7.45
N LEU A 637 -32.77 3.49 -6.48
CA LEU A 637 -33.19 2.46 -5.53
C LEU A 637 -34.32 2.93 -4.61
N GLU A 638 -35.25 2.02 -4.32
CA GLU A 638 -36.32 2.25 -3.35
C GLU A 638 -35.77 2.54 -1.95
N SER A 639 -34.72 1.81 -1.53
CA SER A 639 -34.07 1.97 -0.22
C SER A 639 -33.52 3.38 0.03
N ASN A 640 -33.27 4.14 -1.04
CA ASN A 640 -32.68 5.48 -0.97
C ASN A 640 -33.75 6.58 -1.04
N GLN A 641 -35.02 6.25 -1.31
CA GLN A 641 -36.12 7.23 -1.43
C GLN A 641 -36.42 7.94 -0.11
N SER A 642 -36.30 7.27 1.03
CA SER A 642 -36.39 7.92 2.35
C SER A 642 -35.29 8.97 2.53
N LEU A 643 -34.06 8.64 2.16
CA LEU A 643 -32.89 9.53 2.24
C LEU A 643 -33.02 10.73 1.28
N LEU A 644 -33.67 10.56 0.12
CA LEU A 644 -33.99 11.66 -0.80
C LEU A 644 -35.10 12.57 -0.24
N ARG A 645 -36.11 12.03 0.47
CA ARG A 645 -37.12 12.84 1.17
C ARG A 645 -36.52 13.69 2.28
N ASP A 646 -35.47 13.20 2.96
CA ASP A 646 -34.71 13.99 3.95
C ASP A 646 -34.00 15.20 3.31
N LEU A 647 -33.64 15.12 2.02
CA LEU A 647 -33.13 16.25 1.22
C LEU A 647 -34.24 17.19 0.68
N LYS A 648 -35.51 16.86 0.92
CA LYS A 648 -36.68 17.42 0.21
C LYS A 648 -36.58 17.24 -1.31
N ILE A 649 -36.25 16.02 -1.75
CA ILE A 649 -36.35 15.60 -3.15
C ILE A 649 -37.50 14.60 -3.24
N LEU A 650 -38.54 14.96 -3.99
CA LEU A 650 -39.78 14.21 -4.16
C LEU A 650 -39.77 13.49 -5.49
N VAL A 651 -39.46 12.20 -5.43
CA VAL A 651 -39.41 11.31 -6.60
C VAL A 651 -40.25 10.06 -6.29
N GLU A 652 -41.05 9.63 -7.25
CA GLU A 652 -41.78 8.36 -7.17
C GLU A 652 -40.79 7.18 -7.19
N PRO A 653 -41.00 6.11 -6.39
CA PRO A 653 -40.19 4.90 -6.43
C PRO A 653 -40.02 4.36 -7.85
N SER A 654 -38.88 3.73 -8.13
CA SER A 654 -38.71 2.99 -9.38
C SER A 654 -39.55 1.71 -9.35
N ASP A 655 -40.19 1.40 -10.46
CA ASP A 655 -40.88 0.12 -10.63
C ASP A 655 -39.87 -1.04 -10.56
N VAL A 656 -40.25 -2.13 -9.88
CA VAL A 656 -39.40 -3.32 -9.69
C VAL A 656 -38.94 -3.88 -11.05
N GLN A 657 -39.83 -3.86 -12.05
CA GLN A 657 -39.50 -4.26 -13.42
C GLN A 657 -38.32 -3.45 -13.99
N SER A 658 -38.30 -2.11 -13.86
CA SER A 658 -37.17 -1.28 -14.32
C SER A 658 -35.85 -1.61 -13.62
N HIS A 659 -35.91 -2.07 -12.36
CA HIS A 659 -34.74 -2.45 -11.57
C HIS A 659 -34.17 -3.80 -12.03
N GLU A 660 -35.03 -4.82 -12.18
CA GLU A 660 -34.65 -6.12 -12.76
C GLU A 660 -34.15 -5.98 -14.20
N GLU A 661 -34.81 -5.15 -15.01
CA GLU A 661 -34.42 -4.87 -16.40
C GLU A 661 -33.03 -4.23 -16.52
N ILE A 662 -32.62 -3.36 -15.58
CA ILE A 662 -31.29 -2.74 -15.63
C ILE A 662 -30.20 -3.68 -15.09
N ILE A 663 -30.48 -4.46 -14.05
CA ILE A 663 -29.56 -5.50 -13.57
C ILE A 663 -29.29 -6.50 -14.69
N LYS A 664 -30.35 -7.04 -15.33
CA LYS A 664 -30.22 -7.95 -16.46
C LYS A 664 -29.40 -7.33 -17.60
N TYR A 665 -29.68 -6.08 -17.96
CA TYR A 665 -28.95 -5.39 -19.04
C TYR A 665 -27.47 -5.12 -18.70
N ILE A 666 -27.14 -4.80 -17.45
CA ILE A 666 -25.73 -4.66 -17.02
C ILE A 666 -25.03 -6.03 -17.06
N LYS A 667 -25.69 -7.10 -16.63
CA LYS A 667 -25.17 -8.47 -16.78
C LYS A 667 -24.95 -8.83 -18.25
N GLU A 668 -25.91 -8.57 -19.15
CA GLU A 668 -25.75 -8.76 -20.60
C GLU A 668 -24.51 -8.01 -21.14
N LYS A 669 -24.27 -6.75 -20.72
CA LYS A 669 -23.07 -5.99 -21.10
C LYS A 669 -21.77 -6.56 -20.54
N ILE A 670 -21.77 -7.17 -19.34
CA ILE A 670 -20.60 -7.86 -18.78
C ILE A 670 -20.25 -9.12 -19.59
N HIS A 671 -21.22 -9.75 -20.25
CA HIS A 671 -21.00 -10.95 -21.06
C HIS A 671 -20.45 -10.64 -22.47
N ASP A 672 -20.52 -9.38 -22.92
CA ASP A 672 -19.94 -8.90 -24.19
C ASP A 672 -18.41 -9.06 -24.19
N GLN A 673 -17.85 -9.69 -25.22
CA GLN A 673 -16.42 -9.98 -25.34
C GLN A 673 -15.57 -8.78 -25.76
N SER A 674 -16.20 -7.67 -26.18
CA SER A 674 -15.52 -6.51 -26.77
C SER A 674 -15.03 -5.45 -25.78
N LEU A 675 -15.38 -5.56 -24.49
CA LEU A 675 -15.07 -4.54 -23.49
C LEU A 675 -13.66 -4.70 -22.88
N HIS A 676 -13.03 -3.55 -22.63
CA HIS A 676 -11.77 -3.44 -21.88
C HIS A 676 -11.95 -3.77 -20.39
N PRO A 677 -10.94 -4.35 -19.70
CA PRO A 677 -10.99 -4.74 -18.28
C PRO A 677 -11.58 -3.68 -17.34
N GLU A 678 -11.19 -2.43 -17.55
CA GLU A 678 -11.56 -1.27 -16.74
C GLU A 678 -13.07 -0.95 -16.85
N LYS A 679 -13.68 -1.26 -17.99
CA LYS A 679 -15.13 -1.09 -18.20
C LYS A 679 -15.93 -2.12 -17.41
N TYR A 680 -15.47 -3.38 -17.28
CA TYR A 680 -16.14 -4.37 -16.42
C TYR A 680 -16.09 -3.97 -14.95
N ILE A 681 -14.95 -3.46 -14.45
CA ILE A 681 -14.81 -2.98 -13.07
C ILE A 681 -15.87 -1.91 -12.75
N ASN A 682 -16.09 -0.97 -13.66
CA ASN A 682 -17.15 0.02 -13.49
C ASN A 682 -18.56 -0.61 -13.46
N LEU A 683 -18.84 -1.61 -14.31
CA LEU A 683 -20.13 -2.31 -14.30
C LEU A 683 -20.35 -3.14 -13.02
N PHE A 684 -19.32 -3.77 -12.44
CA PHE A 684 -19.44 -4.43 -11.13
C PHE A 684 -19.71 -3.42 -10.01
N HIS A 685 -19.07 -2.25 -10.03
CA HIS A 685 -19.41 -1.17 -9.11
C HIS A 685 -20.85 -0.66 -9.31
N CYS A 686 -21.38 -0.66 -10.54
CA CYS A 686 -22.77 -0.32 -10.83
C CYS A 686 -23.76 -1.35 -10.25
N LEU A 687 -23.47 -2.65 -10.33
CA LEU A 687 -24.27 -3.70 -9.66
C LEU A 687 -24.24 -3.53 -8.14
N ASN A 688 -23.08 -3.23 -7.56
CA ASN A 688 -22.96 -2.97 -6.12
C ASN A 688 -23.74 -1.73 -5.66
N GLU A 689 -23.76 -0.64 -6.44
CA GLU A 689 -24.63 0.53 -6.15
C GLU A 689 -26.13 0.23 -6.33
N LEU A 690 -26.50 -0.79 -7.11
CA LEU A 690 -27.85 -1.34 -7.21
C LEU A 690 -28.20 -2.35 -6.10
N ASN A 691 -27.29 -2.60 -5.14
CA ASN A 691 -27.37 -3.70 -4.16
C ASN A 691 -27.49 -5.11 -4.79
N ASP A 692 -27.17 -5.27 -6.08
CA ASP A 692 -27.13 -6.60 -6.71
C ASP A 692 -25.81 -7.29 -6.39
N VAL A 693 -25.80 -8.04 -5.29
CA VAL A 693 -24.70 -8.94 -4.93
C VAL A 693 -24.80 -10.28 -5.66
N SER A 694 -25.91 -10.58 -6.36
CA SER A 694 -26.13 -11.93 -6.91
C SER A 694 -25.01 -12.40 -7.83
N LEU A 695 -24.42 -11.53 -8.67
CA LEU A 695 -23.28 -11.95 -9.50
C LEU A 695 -21.99 -12.23 -8.68
N VAL A 696 -21.81 -11.55 -7.54
CA VAL A 696 -20.72 -11.81 -6.59
C VAL A 696 -20.98 -13.14 -5.86
N ASP A 697 -22.21 -13.36 -5.42
CA ASP A 697 -22.64 -14.59 -4.76
C ASP A 697 -22.61 -15.78 -5.73
N ASP A 698 -23.02 -15.63 -6.99
CA ASP A 698 -22.94 -16.66 -8.04
C ASP A 698 -21.48 -17.09 -8.27
N ILE A 699 -20.56 -16.12 -8.30
CA ILE A 699 -19.12 -16.39 -8.40
C ILE A 699 -18.60 -17.04 -7.11
N GLN A 700 -18.95 -16.53 -5.94
CA GLN A 700 -18.47 -17.06 -4.65
C GLN A 700 -18.99 -18.48 -4.38
N ASN A 701 -20.29 -18.73 -4.58
CA ASN A 701 -20.89 -20.05 -4.49
C ASN A 701 -20.31 -21.03 -5.53
N HIS A 702 -19.96 -20.55 -6.73
CA HIS A 702 -19.26 -21.38 -7.70
C HIS A 702 -17.84 -21.74 -7.23
N LEU A 703 -17.08 -20.79 -6.67
CA LEU A 703 -15.74 -21.02 -6.11
C LEU A 703 -15.73 -21.94 -4.89
N ASP A 704 -16.78 -21.91 -4.08
CA ASP A 704 -16.96 -22.79 -2.92
C ASP A 704 -17.55 -24.16 -3.30
N SER A 705 -17.90 -24.36 -4.57
CA SER A 705 -18.34 -25.64 -5.14
C SER A 705 -17.24 -26.27 -6.01
N ASP A 706 -16.77 -27.48 -5.66
CA ASP A 706 -15.84 -28.28 -6.48
C ASP A 706 -16.51 -28.84 -7.77
N ARG A 707 -17.17 -27.99 -8.57
CA ARG A 707 -17.92 -28.38 -9.78
C ARG A 707 -17.40 -27.66 -11.02
N ASP A 708 -16.67 -28.40 -11.85
CA ASP A 708 -16.18 -27.99 -13.18
C ASP A 708 -17.30 -27.63 -14.21
N SER A 709 -18.58 -27.75 -13.88
CA SER A 709 -19.68 -27.69 -14.85
C SER A 709 -20.84 -26.78 -14.43
N MET A 710 -20.79 -25.51 -14.86
CA MET A 710 -21.89 -24.73 -15.49
C MET A 710 -21.55 -23.22 -15.57
N MET A 711 -20.75 -22.81 -16.57
CA MET A 711 -20.50 -21.38 -16.90
C MET A 711 -20.18 -21.17 -18.40
N ASP A 712 -20.99 -21.73 -19.29
CA ASP A 712 -20.80 -21.61 -20.75
C ASP A 712 -21.16 -20.23 -21.34
N GLU A 713 -21.85 -19.35 -20.59
CA GLU A 713 -22.42 -18.11 -21.13
C GLU A 713 -21.49 -16.87 -21.04
N CYS A 714 -20.54 -16.83 -20.10
CA CYS A 714 -19.75 -15.61 -19.82
C CYS A 714 -18.34 -15.65 -20.43
N SER A 715 -17.78 -14.51 -20.85
CA SER A 715 -16.44 -14.47 -21.48
C SER A 715 -15.31 -14.77 -20.47
N PRO A 716 -14.20 -15.44 -20.87
CA PRO A 716 -13.08 -15.70 -19.97
C PRO A 716 -12.45 -14.43 -19.38
N ALA A 717 -12.44 -13.33 -20.13
CA ALA A 717 -11.90 -12.05 -19.65
C ALA A 717 -12.80 -11.41 -18.58
N ALA A 718 -14.12 -11.41 -18.80
CA ALA A 718 -15.09 -10.91 -17.83
C ALA A 718 -15.06 -11.74 -16.53
N ARG A 719 -14.96 -13.07 -16.64
CA ARG A 719 -14.79 -13.99 -15.49
C ARG A 719 -13.57 -13.62 -14.62
N TRP A 720 -12.41 -13.41 -15.24
CA TRP A 720 -11.21 -12.99 -14.50
C TRP A 720 -11.33 -11.59 -13.89
N ALA A 721 -11.95 -10.64 -14.60
CA ALA A 721 -12.19 -9.29 -14.06
C ALA A 721 -13.15 -9.33 -12.87
N ALA A 722 -14.21 -10.13 -12.94
CA ALA A 722 -15.19 -10.34 -11.87
C ALA A 722 -14.53 -10.99 -10.64
N LEU A 723 -13.74 -12.05 -10.84
CA LEU A 723 -13.03 -12.73 -9.76
C LEU A 723 -12.03 -11.79 -9.06
N VAL A 724 -11.23 -11.05 -9.81
CA VAL A 724 -10.29 -10.07 -9.26
C VAL A 724 -11.03 -8.95 -8.52
N PHE A 725 -12.16 -8.47 -9.06
CA PHE A 725 -13.03 -7.52 -8.39
C PHE A 725 -13.48 -8.07 -7.04
N VAL A 726 -14.17 -9.22 -7.01
CA VAL A 726 -14.70 -9.85 -5.78
C VAL A 726 -13.60 -10.04 -4.72
N LEU A 727 -12.44 -10.58 -5.10
CA LEU A 727 -11.34 -10.82 -4.17
C LEU A 727 -10.68 -9.54 -3.64
N LEU A 728 -10.75 -8.42 -4.38
CA LEU A 728 -10.25 -7.11 -3.93
C LEU A 728 -11.31 -6.26 -3.21
N THR A 729 -12.61 -6.50 -3.47
CA THR A 729 -13.75 -5.77 -2.92
C THR A 729 -14.47 -6.48 -1.78
N SER A 730 -14.16 -7.74 -1.48
CA SER A 730 -14.70 -8.44 -0.31
C SER A 730 -14.35 -7.72 1.00
N PRO A 731 -15.29 -7.57 1.95
CA PRO A 731 -15.00 -7.08 3.30
C PRO A 731 -14.20 -8.12 4.11
N GLU A 732 -14.44 -9.40 3.84
CA GLU A 732 -13.76 -10.55 4.46
C GLU A 732 -12.58 -10.95 3.56
N ARG A 733 -11.55 -10.12 3.57
CA ARG A 733 -10.33 -10.43 2.85
C ARG A 733 -9.65 -11.64 3.51
N SER A 734 -9.58 -12.75 2.77
CA SER A 734 -8.61 -13.80 3.09
C SER A 734 -7.20 -13.21 3.03
N GLU A 735 -6.50 -13.20 4.16
CA GLU A 735 -5.09 -12.79 4.23
C GLU A 735 -4.21 -13.67 3.33
N GLU A 736 -4.63 -14.92 3.14
CA GLU A 736 -4.03 -15.94 2.29
C GLU A 736 -4.80 -16.10 0.97
N ILE A 737 -4.13 -15.99 -0.18
CA ILE A 737 -4.67 -16.38 -1.48
C ILE A 737 -4.14 -17.77 -1.87
N GLN A 738 -5.01 -18.67 -2.31
CA GLN A 738 -4.65 -20.01 -2.76
C GLN A 738 -4.92 -20.14 -4.26
N LEU A 739 -3.89 -20.13 -5.11
CA LEU A 739 -4.05 -20.10 -6.57
C LEU A 739 -4.82 -21.33 -7.10
N LYS A 740 -4.61 -22.51 -6.47
CA LYS A 740 -5.32 -23.75 -6.80
C LYS A 740 -6.85 -23.65 -6.75
N LYS A 741 -7.42 -22.83 -5.86
CA LYS A 741 -8.87 -22.63 -5.77
C LYS A 741 -9.48 -21.98 -7.01
N TYR A 742 -8.66 -21.36 -7.86
CA TYR A 742 -9.10 -20.57 -8.99
C TYR A 742 -8.56 -21.10 -10.32
N SER A 743 -7.26 -21.37 -10.39
CA SER A 743 -6.61 -21.97 -11.56
C SER A 743 -5.15 -22.32 -11.29
N GLY A 744 -4.81 -23.61 -11.35
CA GLY A 744 -3.42 -24.10 -11.33
C GLY A 744 -2.68 -23.87 -12.66
N THR A 745 -2.71 -22.65 -13.21
CA THR A 745 -2.09 -22.29 -14.50
C THR A 745 -1.35 -20.96 -14.47
N LYS A 746 -0.40 -20.78 -15.40
CA LYS A 746 0.33 -19.50 -15.60
C LYS A 746 -0.60 -18.33 -15.95
N GLU A 747 -1.67 -18.55 -16.71
CA GLU A 747 -2.62 -17.48 -17.04
C GLU A 747 -3.47 -17.11 -15.82
N GLY A 748 -3.92 -18.09 -15.02
CA GLY A 748 -4.57 -17.83 -13.74
C GLY A 748 -3.71 -17.01 -12.79
N LEU A 749 -2.42 -17.37 -12.65
CA LEU A 749 -1.44 -16.58 -11.93
C LEU A 749 -1.38 -15.14 -12.45
N LYS A 750 -1.25 -14.94 -13.77
CA LYS A 750 -1.16 -13.62 -14.40
C LYS A 750 -2.39 -12.75 -14.13
N ARG A 751 -3.59 -13.36 -14.11
CA ARG A 751 -4.85 -12.65 -13.84
C ARG A 751 -5.01 -12.31 -12.36
N LEU A 752 -4.52 -13.15 -11.46
CA LEU A 752 -4.62 -12.96 -10.01
C LEU A 752 -3.45 -12.18 -9.38
N LEU A 753 -2.46 -11.71 -10.14
CA LEU A 753 -1.38 -10.85 -9.62
C LEU A 753 -1.88 -9.66 -8.78
N PRO A 754 -2.95 -8.92 -9.14
CA PRO A 754 -3.47 -7.83 -8.30
C PRO A 754 -3.91 -8.31 -6.91
N VAL A 755 -4.52 -9.49 -6.84
CA VAL A 755 -4.95 -10.13 -5.58
C VAL A 755 -3.74 -10.61 -4.78
N ILE A 756 -2.80 -11.32 -5.40
CA ILE A 756 -1.55 -11.79 -4.76
C ILE A 756 -0.74 -10.62 -4.18
N LYS A 757 -0.67 -9.51 -4.92
CA LYS A 757 -0.01 -8.28 -4.48
C LYS A 757 -0.70 -7.64 -3.28
N ALA A 758 -2.03 -7.67 -3.25
CA ALA A 758 -2.80 -7.19 -2.11
C ALA A 758 -2.61 -8.10 -0.88
N SER A 759 -2.60 -9.43 -1.06
CA SER A 759 -2.53 -10.47 -0.02
C SER A 759 -1.28 -10.43 0.85
N THR A 760 -1.36 -11.03 2.04
CA THR A 760 -0.26 -11.16 3.01
C THR A 760 0.39 -12.54 2.95
N SER A 761 -0.34 -13.58 2.55
CA SER A 761 0.18 -14.92 2.25
C SER A 761 -0.32 -15.40 0.88
N ALA A 762 0.49 -16.16 0.15
CA ALA A 762 0.13 -16.72 -1.15
C ALA A 762 0.60 -18.18 -1.28
N LYS A 763 -0.37 -19.11 -1.35
CA LYS A 763 -0.14 -20.52 -1.65
C LYS A 763 -0.33 -20.76 -3.14
N LEU A 764 0.79 -20.95 -3.81
CA LEU A 764 0.90 -21.19 -5.25
C LEU A 764 1.40 -22.63 -5.52
N ASN A 765 1.26 -23.52 -4.55
CA ASN A 765 1.81 -24.86 -4.59
C ASN A 765 1.10 -25.78 -5.61
N ASP A 766 1.85 -26.64 -6.30
CA ASP A 766 1.35 -27.60 -7.30
C ASP A 766 0.41 -26.94 -8.34
N CYS A 767 0.85 -25.82 -8.92
CA CYS A 767 0.12 -24.99 -9.86
C CYS A 767 0.75 -24.98 -11.27
N ASN A 768 1.55 -26.01 -11.59
CA ASN A 768 2.31 -26.13 -12.84
C ASN A 768 3.13 -24.87 -13.20
N LEU A 769 3.65 -24.18 -12.19
CA LEU A 769 4.43 -22.95 -12.38
C LEU A 769 5.87 -23.28 -12.82
N THR A 770 6.45 -22.37 -13.59
CA THR A 770 7.79 -22.49 -14.19
C THR A 770 8.63 -21.24 -13.89
N SER A 771 9.91 -21.21 -14.26
CA SER A 771 10.78 -20.03 -14.13
C SER A 771 10.16 -18.74 -14.70
N ASN A 772 9.45 -18.84 -15.83
CA ASN A 772 8.69 -17.74 -16.44
C ASN A 772 7.54 -17.22 -15.57
N SER A 773 6.95 -18.07 -14.71
CA SER A 773 5.96 -17.65 -13.71
C SER A 773 6.64 -16.90 -12.56
N CYS A 774 7.84 -17.32 -12.15
CA CYS A 774 8.65 -16.62 -11.16
C CYS A 774 9.10 -15.24 -11.63
N GLN A 775 9.44 -15.05 -12.91
CA GLN A 775 9.73 -13.73 -13.48
C GLN A 775 8.53 -12.75 -13.33
N LEU A 776 7.32 -13.25 -13.59
CA LEU A 776 6.07 -12.48 -13.49
C LEU A 776 5.67 -12.19 -12.03
N LEU A 777 5.87 -13.14 -11.13
CA LEU A 777 5.75 -12.92 -9.69
C LEU A 777 6.77 -11.89 -9.20
N SER A 778 8.01 -11.99 -9.67
CA SER A 778 9.11 -11.11 -9.25
C SER A 778 8.80 -9.64 -9.53
N SER A 779 8.29 -9.29 -10.72
CA SER A 779 7.86 -7.91 -11.03
C SER A 779 6.71 -7.41 -10.15
N THR A 780 5.82 -8.31 -9.70
CA THR A 780 4.72 -8.00 -8.77
C THR A 780 5.25 -7.78 -7.35
N LEU A 781 6.24 -8.59 -6.94
CA LEU A 781 6.92 -8.59 -5.66
C LEU A 781 7.86 -7.40 -5.45
N SER A 782 8.46 -6.86 -6.51
CA SER A 782 9.30 -5.64 -6.48
C SER A 782 8.55 -4.37 -6.10
N SER A 783 7.22 -4.40 -6.08
CA SER A 783 6.41 -3.21 -5.82
C SER A 783 6.27 -2.92 -4.32
N ALA A 784 6.47 -1.66 -3.94
CA ALA A 784 6.29 -1.20 -2.56
C ALA A 784 4.86 -1.41 -1.99
N SER A 785 3.85 -1.62 -2.86
CA SER A 785 2.48 -1.91 -2.43
C SER A 785 2.24 -3.38 -2.09
N SER A 786 3.19 -4.27 -2.38
CA SER A 786 3.08 -5.69 -2.02
C SER A 786 2.98 -5.83 -0.49
N GLN A 787 1.90 -6.44 0.00
CA GLN A 787 1.79 -6.82 1.41
C GLN A 787 2.34 -8.22 1.70
N LEU A 788 2.83 -8.92 0.66
CA LEU A 788 3.17 -10.34 0.76
C LEU A 788 4.31 -10.58 1.74
N CYS A 789 3.99 -11.28 2.82
CA CYS A 789 4.89 -11.73 3.86
C CYS A 789 5.22 -13.22 3.71
N GLU A 790 4.39 -14.00 3.02
CA GLU A 790 4.58 -15.45 2.86
C GLU A 790 4.28 -15.90 1.43
N LEU A 791 5.16 -16.75 0.88
CA LEU A 791 5.05 -17.31 -0.46
C LEU A 791 5.39 -18.80 -0.43
N ASP A 792 4.41 -19.63 -0.80
CA ASP A 792 4.60 -21.06 -0.98
C ASP A 792 4.52 -21.43 -2.47
N LEU A 793 5.64 -21.91 -3.00
CA LEU A 793 5.81 -22.36 -4.39
C LEU A 793 6.04 -23.87 -4.48
N THR A 794 5.83 -24.62 -3.40
CA THR A 794 6.01 -26.08 -3.30
C THR A 794 5.42 -26.84 -4.50
N ASP A 795 6.06 -27.93 -4.93
CA ASP A 795 5.58 -28.81 -6.02
C ASP A 795 5.44 -28.10 -7.39
N ASN A 796 6.26 -27.09 -7.70
CA ASN A 796 6.32 -26.47 -9.03
C ASN A 796 7.73 -26.56 -9.64
N SER A 797 7.84 -26.92 -10.93
CA SER A 797 9.11 -26.98 -11.65
C SER A 797 9.64 -25.59 -12.05
N ILE A 798 9.90 -24.74 -11.05
CA ILE A 798 10.41 -23.38 -11.23
C ILE A 798 11.90 -23.35 -11.61
N GLN A 799 12.67 -24.38 -11.23
CA GLN A 799 14.11 -24.52 -11.48
C GLN A 799 14.96 -23.37 -10.88
N ASP A 800 16.29 -23.50 -10.97
CA ASP A 800 17.23 -22.52 -10.42
C ASP A 800 17.00 -21.10 -10.97
N SER A 801 16.68 -20.99 -12.26
CA SER A 801 16.37 -19.71 -12.92
C SER A 801 15.12 -19.03 -12.37
N GLY A 802 14.13 -19.80 -11.89
CA GLY A 802 12.97 -19.25 -11.19
C GLY A 802 13.35 -18.60 -9.85
N VAL A 803 14.26 -19.24 -9.10
CA VAL A 803 14.79 -18.69 -7.84
C VAL A 803 15.67 -17.46 -8.09
N GLU A 804 16.49 -17.47 -9.15
CA GLU A 804 17.29 -16.31 -9.57
C GLU A 804 16.40 -15.09 -9.88
N PHE A 805 15.33 -15.27 -10.67
CA PHE A 805 14.37 -14.21 -10.96
C PHE A 805 13.76 -13.61 -9.69
N LEU A 806 13.34 -14.45 -8.73
CA LEU A 806 12.82 -13.97 -7.44
C LEU A 806 13.92 -13.21 -6.67
N CYS A 807 15.07 -13.84 -6.46
CA CYS A 807 16.19 -13.32 -5.66
C CYS A 807 16.71 -11.96 -6.13
N SER A 808 16.74 -11.71 -7.44
CA SER A 808 17.14 -10.42 -8.01
C SER A 808 16.36 -9.22 -7.45
N GLN A 809 15.11 -9.45 -7.00
CA GLN A 809 14.22 -8.41 -6.48
C GLN A 809 14.09 -8.45 -4.93
N LEU A 810 14.39 -9.60 -4.30
CA LEU A 810 14.46 -9.72 -2.83
C LEU A 810 15.56 -8.82 -2.23
N GLN A 811 16.55 -8.41 -3.04
CA GLN A 811 17.63 -7.48 -2.69
C GLN A 811 17.22 -5.99 -2.77
N SER A 812 15.92 -5.69 -2.80
CA SER A 812 15.40 -4.31 -2.76
C SER A 812 15.02 -3.88 -1.34
N GLN A 813 15.15 -2.60 -1.00
CA GLN A 813 14.84 -2.09 0.35
C GLN A 813 13.33 -2.10 0.70
N GLN A 814 12.45 -2.28 -0.30
CA GLN A 814 10.98 -2.26 -0.12
C GLN A 814 10.40 -3.63 0.25
N PHE A 815 11.22 -4.67 0.26
CA PHE A 815 10.73 -6.04 0.29
C PHE A 815 10.28 -6.53 1.68
N ARG A 816 9.19 -7.33 1.71
CA ARG A 816 8.46 -7.68 2.95
C ARG A 816 8.42 -9.16 3.33
N LEU A 817 8.78 -10.07 2.43
CA LEU A 817 8.64 -11.51 2.65
C LEU A 817 9.45 -11.98 3.86
N LYS A 818 8.78 -12.74 4.73
CA LYS A 818 9.33 -13.43 5.89
C LYS A 818 9.42 -14.94 5.65
N THR A 819 8.50 -15.53 4.89
CA THR A 819 8.43 -16.98 4.67
C THR A 819 8.49 -17.30 3.18
N LEU A 820 9.42 -18.18 2.79
CA LEU A 820 9.56 -18.71 1.44
C LEU A 820 9.66 -20.25 1.48
N SER A 821 8.69 -20.92 0.87
CA SER A 821 8.68 -22.39 0.73
C SER A 821 8.86 -22.78 -0.74
N LEU A 822 9.87 -23.62 -0.99
CA LEU A 822 10.32 -24.06 -2.31
C LEU A 822 10.52 -25.59 -2.33
N ILE A 823 9.63 -26.33 -1.64
CA ILE A 823 9.75 -27.79 -1.52
C ILE A 823 9.49 -28.45 -2.89
N ARG A 824 10.27 -29.47 -3.28
CA ARG A 824 10.08 -30.21 -4.56
C ARG A 824 9.97 -29.29 -5.79
N CYS A 825 10.86 -28.29 -5.86
CA CYS A 825 10.83 -27.24 -6.89
C CYS A 825 11.77 -27.48 -8.09
N SER A 826 12.37 -28.67 -8.16
CA SER A 826 13.43 -29.02 -9.13
C SER A 826 14.64 -28.08 -9.05
N LEU A 827 15.05 -27.73 -7.82
CA LEU A 827 16.22 -26.87 -7.55
C LEU A 827 17.49 -27.71 -7.38
N THR A 828 18.63 -27.12 -7.73
CA THR A 828 19.98 -27.67 -7.53
C THR A 828 20.82 -26.73 -6.66
N TRP A 829 22.05 -27.12 -6.34
CA TRP A 829 23.03 -26.25 -5.66
C TRP A 829 23.17 -24.84 -6.25
N LYS A 830 22.91 -24.63 -7.54
CA LYS A 830 23.06 -23.32 -8.21
C LYS A 830 22.15 -22.22 -7.65
N CYS A 831 20.92 -22.56 -7.23
CA CYS A 831 20.00 -21.57 -6.67
C CYS A 831 20.52 -20.95 -5.36
N CYS A 832 21.38 -21.68 -4.63
CA CYS A 832 21.88 -21.27 -3.32
C CYS A 832 22.75 -20.02 -3.38
N GLN A 833 23.47 -19.77 -4.48
CA GLN A 833 24.23 -18.53 -4.69
C GLN A 833 23.33 -17.28 -4.61
N SER A 834 22.16 -17.36 -5.26
CA SER A 834 21.18 -16.27 -5.30
C SER A 834 20.54 -16.06 -3.92
N LEU A 835 20.19 -17.16 -3.24
CA LEU A 835 19.62 -17.12 -1.88
C LEU A 835 20.64 -16.60 -0.85
N ALA A 836 21.90 -17.03 -0.90
CA ALA A 836 22.97 -16.56 -0.02
C ALA A 836 23.19 -15.04 -0.12
N SER A 837 23.08 -14.50 -1.34
CA SER A 837 23.16 -13.07 -1.61
C SER A 837 22.00 -12.30 -0.97
N VAL A 838 20.80 -12.91 -0.90
CA VAL A 838 19.61 -12.34 -0.23
C VAL A 838 19.73 -12.43 1.30
N LEU A 839 20.28 -13.52 1.84
CA LEU A 839 20.54 -13.67 3.28
C LEU A 839 21.60 -12.67 3.77
N SER A 840 22.60 -12.37 2.95
CA SER A 840 23.66 -11.39 3.22
C SER A 840 23.19 -9.93 3.23
N PHE A 841 21.99 -9.63 2.72
CA PHE A 841 21.57 -8.26 2.46
C PHE A 841 20.96 -7.59 3.71
N ASN A 842 21.51 -6.43 4.11
CA ASN A 842 21.19 -5.76 5.39
C ASN A 842 19.69 -5.50 5.63
N SER A 843 18.91 -5.22 4.58
CA SER A 843 17.46 -4.97 4.69
C SER A 843 16.59 -6.22 4.48
N SER A 844 17.20 -7.41 4.35
CA SER A 844 16.47 -8.67 4.21
C SER A 844 15.54 -8.91 5.41
N ARG A 845 14.32 -9.35 5.10
CA ARG A 845 13.26 -9.64 6.08
C ARG A 845 12.91 -11.12 6.16
N LEU A 846 13.56 -11.96 5.35
CA LEU A 846 13.34 -13.40 5.35
C LEU A 846 13.69 -13.98 6.74
N ARG A 847 12.79 -14.82 7.25
CA ARG A 847 12.86 -15.53 8.54
C ARG A 847 12.79 -17.03 8.35
N ASN A 848 11.95 -17.51 7.45
CA ASN A 848 11.71 -18.92 7.23
C ASN A 848 12.01 -19.28 5.78
N LEU A 849 12.95 -20.20 5.57
CA LEU A 849 13.33 -20.72 4.26
C LEU A 849 13.23 -22.25 4.28
N ASN A 850 12.44 -22.81 3.36
CA ASN A 850 12.28 -24.25 3.21
C ASN A 850 12.65 -24.68 1.78
N LEU A 851 13.74 -25.43 1.66
CA LEU A 851 14.31 -25.94 0.41
C LEU A 851 14.19 -27.48 0.32
N SER A 852 13.45 -28.11 1.22
CA SER A 852 13.38 -29.57 1.36
C SER A 852 12.97 -30.30 0.07
N HIS A 853 13.45 -31.53 -0.12
CA HIS A 853 13.22 -32.38 -1.29
C HIS A 853 13.67 -31.72 -2.61
N ASN A 854 14.87 -31.14 -2.62
CA ASN A 854 15.57 -30.64 -3.80
C ASN A 854 17.04 -31.07 -3.75
N ASP A 855 17.70 -31.11 -4.91
CA ASP A 855 19.07 -31.62 -5.07
C ASP A 855 20.11 -30.54 -4.72
N ILE A 856 20.04 -30.03 -3.48
CA ILE A 856 20.89 -28.96 -2.97
C ILE A 856 22.33 -29.44 -2.73
N GLU A 857 22.51 -30.65 -2.21
CA GLU A 857 23.82 -31.30 -1.96
C GLU A 857 24.74 -30.49 -1.02
N ASN A 858 25.94 -31.01 -0.73
CA ASN A 858 26.94 -30.29 0.09
C ASN A 858 27.30 -28.94 -0.54
N SER A 859 27.47 -28.88 -1.86
CA SER A 859 27.85 -27.68 -2.61
C SER A 859 26.83 -26.55 -2.49
N GLY A 860 25.53 -26.86 -2.48
CA GLY A 860 24.49 -25.85 -2.26
C GLY A 860 24.46 -25.37 -0.81
N VAL A 861 24.73 -26.26 0.14
CA VAL A 861 24.89 -25.90 1.56
C VAL A 861 26.09 -24.97 1.77
N GLU A 862 27.25 -25.24 1.16
CA GLU A 862 28.43 -24.37 1.20
C GLU A 862 28.09 -22.94 0.75
N LEU A 863 27.48 -22.79 -0.42
CA LEU A 863 27.08 -21.49 -0.96
C LEU A 863 26.07 -20.78 -0.04
N LEU A 864 25.06 -21.50 0.46
CA LEU A 864 24.06 -20.95 1.38
C LEU A 864 24.68 -20.50 2.70
N CYS A 865 25.68 -21.24 3.20
CA CYS A 865 26.42 -20.95 4.43
C CYS A 865 27.20 -19.62 4.34
N GLY A 866 27.72 -19.27 3.17
CA GLY A 866 28.32 -17.95 2.92
C GLY A 866 27.37 -16.77 3.20
N GLY A 867 26.06 -16.97 2.99
CA GLY A 867 25.03 -16.00 3.36
C GLY A 867 24.54 -16.12 4.81
N LEU A 868 24.44 -17.36 5.33
CA LEU A 868 23.97 -17.63 6.69
C LEU A 868 24.93 -17.10 7.77
N GLY A 869 26.24 -17.27 7.55
CA GLY A 869 27.31 -16.79 8.45
C GLY A 869 27.52 -15.27 8.43
N ASN A 870 26.80 -14.52 7.60
CA ASN A 870 26.85 -13.06 7.58
C ASN A 870 26.06 -12.48 8.75
N LYS A 871 26.65 -11.56 9.52
CA LYS A 871 26.00 -10.87 10.67
C LYS A 871 24.72 -10.11 10.31
N SER A 872 24.51 -9.79 9.03
CA SER A 872 23.26 -9.18 8.55
C SER A 872 22.10 -10.16 8.36
N CYS A 873 22.39 -11.46 8.33
CA CYS A 873 21.39 -12.51 8.16
C CYS A 873 20.51 -12.63 9.40
N LYS A 874 19.20 -12.67 9.17
CA LYS A 874 18.15 -12.71 10.21
C LYS A 874 17.24 -13.94 10.05
N LEU A 875 17.75 -15.00 9.42
CA LEU A 875 17.00 -16.24 9.20
C LEU A 875 16.81 -16.97 10.54
N GLU A 876 15.57 -17.31 10.85
CA GLU A 876 15.13 -17.98 12.09
C GLU A 876 14.92 -19.49 11.84
N THR A 877 14.30 -19.88 10.71
CA THR A 877 14.06 -21.28 10.34
C THR A 877 14.72 -21.62 9.00
N LEU A 878 15.53 -22.68 8.97
CA LEU A 878 16.05 -23.30 7.76
C LEU A 878 15.66 -24.79 7.72
N ARG A 879 15.02 -25.23 6.63
CA ARG A 879 14.66 -26.64 6.41
C ARG A 879 15.22 -27.16 5.09
N LEU A 880 15.96 -28.25 5.19
CA LEU A 880 16.74 -28.93 4.16
C LEU A 880 16.54 -30.46 4.25
N VAL A 881 15.30 -30.88 4.45
CA VAL A 881 14.92 -32.30 4.59
C VAL A 881 15.00 -32.98 3.22
N PHE A 882 15.58 -34.19 3.09
CA PHE A 882 15.82 -34.83 1.78
C PHE A 882 16.56 -33.92 0.77
N CYS A 883 17.73 -33.42 1.14
CA CYS A 883 18.55 -32.53 0.30
C CYS A 883 19.90 -33.13 -0.13
N SER A 884 20.09 -34.45 0.05
CA SER A 884 21.34 -35.18 -0.22
C SER A 884 22.55 -34.60 0.54
N ILE A 885 22.33 -34.09 1.75
CA ILE A 885 23.37 -33.51 2.61
C ILE A 885 24.15 -34.64 3.32
N THR A 886 25.46 -34.49 3.42
CA THR A 886 26.35 -35.40 4.15
C THR A 886 27.11 -34.71 5.29
N GLN A 887 28.04 -35.40 5.95
CA GLN A 887 28.90 -34.82 6.99
C GLN A 887 29.59 -33.52 6.52
N GLU A 888 30.10 -33.46 5.30
CA GLU A 888 30.75 -32.26 4.74
C GLU A 888 29.80 -31.04 4.74
N GLY A 889 28.51 -31.25 4.46
CA GLY A 889 27.49 -30.22 4.59
C GLY A 889 27.25 -29.76 6.03
N CYS A 890 27.40 -30.66 7.02
CA CYS A 890 27.37 -30.31 8.44
C CYS A 890 28.54 -29.41 8.84
N ASP A 891 29.73 -29.64 8.30
CA ASP A 891 30.93 -28.85 8.60
C ASP A 891 30.77 -27.38 8.12
N PHE A 892 30.21 -27.17 6.93
CA PHE A 892 29.86 -25.83 6.43
C PHE A 892 28.81 -25.13 7.31
N LEU A 893 27.75 -25.85 7.70
CA LEU A 893 26.70 -25.31 8.58
C LEU A 893 27.25 -24.95 9.96
N ALA A 894 28.11 -25.80 10.53
CA ALA A 894 28.78 -25.52 11.80
C ALA A 894 29.63 -24.25 11.73
N SER A 895 30.41 -24.07 10.67
CA SER A 895 31.20 -22.86 10.42
C SER A 895 30.33 -21.60 10.31
N ALA A 896 29.21 -21.67 9.59
CA ALA A 896 28.26 -20.56 9.46
C ALA A 896 27.61 -20.18 10.79
N VAL A 897 27.18 -21.17 11.59
CA VAL A 897 26.59 -20.94 12.92
C VAL A 897 27.61 -20.32 13.88
N LYS A 898 28.87 -20.77 13.89
CA LYS A 898 29.94 -20.14 14.68
C LYS A 898 30.21 -18.69 14.27
N SER A 899 30.00 -18.36 13.00
CA SER A 899 30.19 -17.01 12.45
C SER A 899 29.03 -16.05 12.76
N ASN A 900 27.79 -16.57 12.86
CA ASN A 900 26.57 -15.82 13.16
C ASN A 900 25.63 -16.59 14.12
N PRO A 901 25.92 -16.62 15.43
CA PRO A 901 25.23 -17.49 16.38
C PRO A 901 23.84 -17.02 16.85
N SER A 902 23.41 -15.80 16.50
CA SER A 902 22.37 -15.07 17.26
C SER A 902 20.95 -15.08 16.69
N HIS A 903 20.69 -15.73 15.54
CA HIS A 903 19.41 -15.54 14.82
C HIS A 903 18.65 -16.80 14.39
N LEU A 904 19.35 -17.91 14.11
CA LEU A 904 18.66 -19.17 13.81
C LEU A 904 18.00 -19.73 15.08
N SER A 905 16.86 -20.39 14.93
CA SER A 905 16.05 -20.99 16.02
C SER A 905 15.49 -22.38 15.64
N GLU A 906 15.38 -22.72 14.37
CA GLU A 906 15.11 -24.09 13.91
C GLU A 906 15.96 -24.46 12.69
N LEU A 907 16.60 -25.63 12.76
CA LEU A 907 17.36 -26.24 11.67
C LEU A 907 16.88 -27.67 11.46
N ASP A 908 16.24 -27.96 10.32
CA ASP A 908 15.77 -29.32 9.98
C ASP A 908 16.60 -29.93 8.84
N LEU A 909 17.36 -30.95 9.18
CA LEU A 909 18.23 -31.74 8.29
C LEU A 909 17.79 -33.23 8.28
N SER A 910 16.55 -33.53 8.68
CA SER A 910 16.04 -34.90 8.69
C SER A 910 16.10 -35.57 7.31
N TYR A 911 16.18 -36.90 7.25
CA TYR A 911 16.21 -37.69 5.99
C TYR A 911 17.34 -37.30 5.00
N ASN A 912 18.55 -37.07 5.52
CA ASN A 912 19.79 -36.90 4.78
C ASN A 912 20.80 -38.01 5.19
N HIS A 913 22.09 -37.84 4.91
CA HIS A 913 23.16 -38.77 5.28
C HIS A 913 24.30 -38.08 6.05
N LEU A 914 23.95 -37.39 7.13
CA LEU A 914 24.90 -36.60 7.92
C LEU A 914 26.03 -37.43 8.58
N GLY A 915 25.81 -38.74 8.75
CA GLY A 915 26.69 -39.59 9.56
C GLY A 915 26.55 -39.29 11.07
N LYS A 916 27.14 -40.15 11.92
CA LYS A 916 27.13 -39.92 13.38
C LYS A 916 27.93 -38.65 13.74
N SER A 917 29.09 -38.52 13.12
CA SER A 917 29.98 -37.37 13.21
C SER A 917 29.31 -36.05 12.83
N GLY A 918 28.50 -35.99 11.77
CA GLY A 918 27.82 -34.75 11.36
C GLY A 918 26.78 -34.25 12.37
N GLU A 919 26.05 -35.16 13.01
CA GLU A 919 25.12 -34.83 14.11
C GLU A 919 25.87 -34.37 15.38
N GLU A 920 26.96 -35.04 15.73
CA GLU A 920 27.85 -34.67 16.85
C GLU A 920 28.47 -33.27 16.65
N ILE A 921 29.01 -32.99 15.45
CA ILE A 921 29.64 -31.71 15.08
C ILE A 921 28.65 -30.55 15.17
N LEU A 922 27.42 -30.72 14.67
CA LEU A 922 26.38 -29.70 14.78
C LEU A 922 25.93 -29.50 16.24
N SER A 923 25.71 -30.60 16.97
CA SER A 923 25.26 -30.54 18.37
C SER A 923 26.29 -29.86 19.28
N GLN A 924 27.56 -30.22 19.15
CA GLN A 924 28.67 -29.58 19.87
C GLN A 924 28.79 -28.10 19.47
N THR A 925 28.71 -27.79 18.18
CA THR A 925 28.80 -26.41 17.69
C THR A 925 27.69 -25.52 18.25
N LEU A 926 26.46 -26.02 18.32
CA LEU A 926 25.32 -25.28 18.90
C LEU A 926 25.49 -25.00 20.39
N GLN A 927 26.09 -25.94 21.13
CA GLN A 927 26.46 -25.74 22.54
C GLN A 927 27.60 -24.70 22.70
N GLU A 928 28.68 -24.84 21.94
CA GLU A 928 29.83 -23.92 21.96
C GLU A 928 29.45 -22.48 21.61
N ALA A 929 28.57 -22.32 20.61
CA ALA A 929 28.10 -21.03 20.12
C ALA A 929 27.08 -20.35 21.05
N ARG A 930 26.70 -20.99 22.17
CA ARG A 930 25.62 -20.57 23.10
C ARG A 930 24.26 -20.41 22.43
N CYS A 931 23.99 -21.21 21.40
CA CYS A 931 22.73 -21.24 20.68
C CYS A 931 21.67 -22.09 21.41
N GLU A 932 21.47 -21.86 22.71
CA GLU A 932 20.67 -22.72 23.62
C GLU A 932 19.20 -22.92 23.20
N PHE A 933 18.71 -22.11 22.25
CA PHE A 933 17.33 -22.13 21.76
C PHE A 933 17.18 -22.67 20.32
N ILE A 934 18.25 -23.18 19.68
CA ILE A 934 18.15 -23.78 18.33
C ILE A 934 17.59 -25.20 18.42
N ARG A 935 16.42 -25.39 17.82
CA ARG A 935 15.79 -26.69 17.60
C ARG A 935 16.42 -27.38 16.38
N LEU A 936 17.48 -28.13 16.61
CA LEU A 936 18.04 -29.05 15.62
C LEU A 936 17.10 -30.26 15.44
N ARG A 937 16.82 -30.64 14.19
CA ARG A 937 16.10 -31.86 13.83
C ARG A 937 16.91 -32.65 12.82
N VAL A 938 17.23 -33.89 13.17
CA VAL A 938 18.14 -34.78 12.43
C VAL A 938 17.55 -36.19 12.34
N ASN A 939 16.23 -36.28 12.27
CA ASN A 939 15.53 -37.56 12.31
C ASN A 939 15.82 -38.39 11.05
N GLN A 940 16.04 -39.69 11.24
CA GLN A 940 16.22 -40.66 10.16
C GLN A 940 17.36 -40.31 9.20
N ASN A 941 18.55 -39.97 9.72
CA ASN A 941 19.74 -39.73 8.90
C ASN A 941 20.54 -41.02 8.65
N ALA A 942 20.59 -41.49 7.40
CA ALA A 942 21.16 -42.78 7.02
C ALA A 942 21.58 -42.82 5.54
N GLU A 943 22.53 -43.70 5.20
CA GLU A 943 23.11 -43.83 3.84
C GLU A 943 22.04 -43.99 2.74
N HIS A 944 20.97 -44.74 3.02
CA HIS A 944 19.90 -44.99 2.06
C HIS A 944 19.03 -43.77 1.71
N TRP A 945 19.22 -42.62 2.36
CA TRP A 945 18.56 -41.35 2.02
C TRP A 945 19.40 -40.41 1.15
N PHE A 946 20.67 -40.74 0.87
CA PHE A 946 21.53 -40.03 -0.09
C PHE A 946 21.43 -40.67 -1.47
N LYS A 947 20.99 -39.93 -2.51
CA LYS A 947 20.66 -40.53 -3.83
C LYS A 947 20.96 -39.72 -5.10
N PRO A 948 22.24 -39.43 -5.41
CA PRO A 948 22.69 -39.47 -6.81
C PRO A 948 22.77 -40.94 -7.27
N GLY A 949 22.22 -41.27 -8.44
CA GLY A 949 22.66 -42.45 -9.18
C GLY A 949 21.99 -43.81 -8.94
N LEU A 950 20.75 -43.94 -8.43
CA LEU A 950 20.10 -45.28 -8.34
C LEU A 950 20.12 -46.07 -9.65
N LYS A 951 20.00 -45.39 -10.80
CA LYS A 951 20.08 -45.99 -12.14
C LYS A 951 21.45 -46.63 -12.45
N GLN A 952 22.51 -46.30 -11.72
CA GLN A 952 23.83 -46.94 -11.83
C GLN A 952 23.82 -48.40 -11.35
N TYR A 953 22.86 -48.76 -10.47
CA TYR A 953 22.63 -50.13 -10.03
C TYR A 953 21.63 -50.88 -10.92
N SER A 954 21.34 -50.36 -12.13
CA SER A 954 20.41 -50.99 -13.07
C SER A 954 20.81 -52.42 -13.37
N ARG A 955 19.85 -53.35 -13.26
CA ARG A 955 20.05 -54.76 -13.61
C ARG A 955 19.15 -55.16 -14.77
N ASP A 956 19.75 -55.82 -15.76
CA ASP A 956 19.02 -56.55 -16.79
C ASP A 956 18.44 -57.83 -16.15
N LEU A 957 17.12 -57.95 -16.10
CA LEU A 957 16.41 -59.07 -15.48
C LEU A 957 15.68 -59.92 -16.55
N THR A 958 15.64 -61.23 -16.35
CA THR A 958 15.01 -62.20 -17.27
C THR A 958 13.98 -63.06 -16.57
N LEU A 959 12.76 -63.16 -17.12
CA LEU A 959 11.69 -63.98 -16.56
C LEU A 959 12.01 -65.49 -16.62
N ASP A 960 11.69 -66.22 -15.56
CA ASP A 960 11.82 -67.67 -15.53
C ASP A 960 10.53 -68.38 -15.99
N LEU A 961 10.56 -68.83 -17.24
CA LEU A 961 9.46 -69.58 -17.87
C LEU A 961 9.22 -70.98 -17.26
N ASN A 962 10.08 -71.44 -16.36
CA ASN A 962 9.83 -72.63 -15.56
C ASN A 962 8.94 -72.35 -14.34
N THR A 963 8.84 -71.08 -13.92
CA THR A 963 7.98 -70.66 -12.79
C THR A 963 6.62 -70.12 -13.24
N ILE A 964 6.52 -69.51 -14.42
CA ILE A 964 5.33 -68.79 -14.90
C ILE A 964 4.03 -69.63 -14.85
N HIS A 965 2.99 -69.07 -14.24
CA HIS A 965 1.66 -69.66 -14.19
C HIS A 965 1.03 -69.81 -15.59
N LYS A 966 0.28 -70.90 -15.86
CA LYS A 966 -0.31 -71.18 -17.19
C LYS A 966 -1.29 -70.12 -17.70
N LEU A 967 -1.93 -69.34 -16.82
CA LEU A 967 -2.80 -68.20 -17.17
C LEU A 967 -2.05 -66.86 -17.40
N LEU A 968 -0.72 -66.86 -17.38
CA LEU A 968 0.08 -65.71 -17.78
C LEU A 968 0.63 -65.92 -19.19
N ASP A 969 0.59 -64.87 -20.00
CA ASP A 969 1.13 -64.82 -21.35
C ASP A 969 2.27 -63.79 -21.42
N PHE A 970 3.24 -64.01 -22.30
CA PHE A 970 4.42 -63.15 -22.47
C PHE A 970 4.63 -62.74 -23.93
N TYR A 971 4.94 -61.46 -24.14
CA TYR A 971 5.24 -60.90 -25.47
C TYR A 971 6.24 -59.73 -25.34
N GLU A 972 6.67 -59.15 -26.47
CA GLU A 972 7.73 -58.13 -26.54
C GLU A 972 9.02 -58.61 -25.84
N GLU A 973 9.76 -59.52 -26.49
CA GLU A 973 11.12 -59.94 -26.07
C GLU A 973 11.24 -60.42 -24.61
N LYS A 974 10.16 -60.99 -24.06
CA LYS A 974 10.03 -61.44 -22.65
C LYS A 974 10.07 -60.32 -21.61
N GLN A 975 9.72 -59.08 -21.97
CA GLN A 975 9.68 -57.94 -21.04
C GLN A 975 8.27 -57.65 -20.51
N THR A 976 7.20 -58.09 -21.19
CA THR A 976 5.81 -57.87 -20.78
C THR A 976 5.11 -59.18 -20.38
N VAL A 977 4.48 -59.18 -19.21
CA VAL A 977 3.64 -60.28 -18.66
C VAL A 977 2.20 -59.81 -18.57
N ARG A 978 1.26 -60.59 -19.11
CA ARG A 978 -0.17 -60.26 -19.13
C ARG A 978 -1.02 -61.42 -18.64
N TRP A 979 -2.12 -61.11 -17.96
CA TRP A 979 -3.11 -62.14 -17.60
C TRP A 979 -3.95 -62.54 -18.84
N SER A 980 -4.07 -63.84 -19.07
CA SER A 980 -4.83 -64.46 -20.15
C SER A 980 -5.96 -65.34 -19.59
N SER A 981 -7.11 -65.37 -20.27
CA SER A 981 -8.22 -66.27 -19.94
C SER A 981 -8.09 -67.65 -20.59
N LYS A 982 -6.97 -67.93 -21.26
CA LYS A 982 -6.63 -69.24 -21.84
C LYS A 982 -5.32 -69.71 -21.25
N GLU A 983 -5.23 -70.98 -20.91
CA GLU A 983 -3.97 -71.59 -20.50
C GLU A 983 -2.97 -71.62 -21.67
N GLN A 984 -1.73 -71.26 -21.37
CA GLN A 984 -0.60 -71.31 -22.29
C GLN A 984 0.08 -72.68 -22.22
N SER A 985 0.54 -73.17 -23.37
CA SER A 985 1.14 -74.51 -23.53
C SER A 985 2.58 -74.60 -22.99
N TYR A 986 2.81 -74.18 -21.75
CA TYR A 986 4.11 -74.30 -21.09
C TYR A 986 4.33 -75.73 -20.57
N PRO A 987 5.52 -76.33 -20.75
CA PRO A 987 5.84 -77.65 -20.20
C PRO A 987 5.66 -77.69 -18.67
N ASP A 988 5.17 -78.81 -18.14
CA ASP A 988 5.07 -78.98 -16.70
C ASP A 988 6.46 -79.00 -16.05
N HIS A 989 6.57 -78.32 -14.89
CA HIS A 989 7.83 -78.12 -14.18
C HIS A 989 7.56 -78.04 -12.66
N PRO A 990 8.42 -78.58 -11.79
CA PRO A 990 8.23 -78.53 -10.34
C PRO A 990 8.05 -77.10 -9.81
N ASP A 991 8.94 -76.16 -10.21
CA ASP A 991 8.93 -74.76 -9.77
C ASP A 991 7.76 -73.91 -10.34
N ARG A 992 6.89 -74.49 -11.19
CA ARG A 992 5.77 -73.77 -11.84
C ARG A 992 4.65 -73.47 -10.85
N PHE A 993 4.21 -72.21 -10.77
CA PHE A 993 2.99 -71.87 -10.03
C PHE A 993 1.74 -72.44 -10.72
N ASP A 994 0.86 -73.10 -9.97
CA ASP A 994 -0.34 -73.79 -10.48
C ASP A 994 -1.68 -73.13 -10.12
N TYR A 995 -1.69 -72.24 -9.12
CA TYR A 995 -2.89 -71.57 -8.62
C TYR A 995 -2.77 -70.04 -8.65
N TRP A 996 -1.67 -69.51 -8.09
CA TRP A 996 -1.42 -68.08 -8.04
C TRP A 996 -0.73 -67.61 -9.33
N THR A 997 -1.23 -66.55 -9.94
CA THR A 997 -0.74 -65.99 -11.21
C THR A 997 0.56 -65.19 -11.03
N ILE A 998 1.61 -65.91 -10.64
CA ILE A 998 2.95 -65.41 -10.31
C ILE A 998 3.95 -65.91 -11.35
N VAL A 999 5.00 -65.11 -11.58
CA VAL A 999 6.23 -65.51 -12.27
C VAL A 999 7.42 -64.91 -11.53
N LEU A 1000 8.51 -65.68 -11.38
CA LEU A 1000 9.79 -65.19 -10.87
C LEU A 1000 10.71 -64.80 -12.02
N PHE A 1001 11.71 -63.99 -11.70
CA PHE A 1001 12.88 -63.78 -12.54
C PHE A 1001 13.96 -64.84 -12.24
N GLN A 1002 14.85 -65.11 -13.20
CA GLN A 1002 15.91 -66.13 -13.08
C GLN A 1002 17.03 -65.70 -12.13
N GLN A 1003 17.29 -64.40 -12.03
CA GLN A 1003 18.36 -63.83 -11.24
C GLN A 1003 17.99 -63.77 -9.75
N GLY A 1004 18.70 -64.54 -8.91
CA GLY A 1004 18.70 -64.35 -7.46
C GLY A 1004 19.63 -63.20 -7.08
N LEU A 1005 19.07 -62.13 -6.54
CA LEU A 1005 19.80 -60.89 -6.22
C LEU A 1005 20.37 -60.94 -4.81
N THR A 1006 21.67 -60.66 -4.70
CA THR A 1006 22.45 -60.59 -3.44
C THR A 1006 23.25 -59.28 -3.31
N SER A 1007 23.03 -58.30 -4.19
CA SER A 1007 23.75 -57.02 -4.22
C SER A 1007 22.78 -55.83 -4.26
N ARG A 1008 23.32 -54.61 -4.26
CA ARG A 1008 22.60 -53.40 -4.69
C ARG A 1008 22.09 -53.57 -6.12
N CYS A 1009 20.79 -53.35 -6.34
CA CYS A 1009 20.09 -53.58 -7.59
C CYS A 1009 18.94 -52.58 -7.78
N TYR A 1010 18.73 -52.13 -9.01
CA TYR A 1010 17.66 -51.21 -9.40
C TYR A 1010 16.97 -51.68 -10.67
N TRP A 1011 15.64 -51.60 -10.71
CA TRP A 1011 14.84 -51.83 -11.92
C TRP A 1011 13.53 -51.04 -11.88
N GLU A 1012 12.92 -50.82 -13.04
CA GLU A 1012 11.67 -50.08 -13.18
C GLU A 1012 10.62 -50.93 -13.89
N VAL A 1013 9.36 -50.83 -13.46
CA VAL A 1013 8.24 -51.66 -13.91
C VAL A 1013 7.03 -50.78 -14.16
N GLU A 1014 6.46 -50.89 -15.35
CA GLU A 1014 5.19 -50.26 -15.73
C GLU A 1014 4.04 -51.26 -15.57
N TRP A 1015 2.91 -50.83 -15.03
CA TRP A 1015 1.74 -51.68 -14.77
C TRP A 1015 0.48 -51.13 -15.43
N THR A 1016 -0.44 -52.02 -15.79
CA THR A 1016 -1.78 -51.63 -16.28
C THR A 1016 -2.87 -52.56 -15.75
N GLY A 1017 -4.13 -52.14 -15.88
CA GLY A 1017 -5.31 -52.88 -15.45
C GLY A 1017 -5.66 -52.70 -13.97
N LYS A 1018 -6.50 -53.59 -13.44
CA LYS A 1018 -7.12 -53.38 -12.12
C LYS A 1018 -6.23 -53.75 -10.94
N TRP A 1019 -5.30 -54.69 -11.14
CA TRP A 1019 -4.53 -55.28 -10.05
C TRP A 1019 -3.19 -55.84 -10.54
N ALA A 1020 -2.09 -55.36 -9.97
CA ALA A 1020 -0.74 -55.84 -10.22
C ALA A 1020 0.11 -55.84 -8.94
N GLY A 1021 0.93 -56.87 -8.74
CA GLY A 1021 1.86 -56.99 -7.62
C GLY A 1021 3.31 -57.05 -8.09
N ILE A 1022 4.16 -56.21 -7.49
CA ILE A 1022 5.58 -56.05 -7.80
C ILE A 1022 6.39 -56.26 -6.51
N GLY A 1023 7.43 -57.08 -6.54
CA GLY A 1023 8.32 -57.22 -5.39
C GLY A 1023 9.40 -58.28 -5.55
N VAL A 1024 9.81 -58.88 -4.43
CA VAL A 1024 10.85 -59.92 -4.34
C VAL A 1024 10.46 -61.06 -3.38
N THR A 1025 11.08 -62.23 -3.54
CA THR A 1025 10.87 -63.40 -2.68
C THR A 1025 12.09 -64.33 -2.66
N TYR A 1026 12.26 -65.12 -1.59
CA TYR A 1026 13.22 -66.23 -1.58
C TYR A 1026 12.78 -67.38 -2.50
N ARG A 1027 13.73 -68.17 -2.99
CA ARG A 1027 13.43 -69.32 -3.88
C ARG A 1027 12.51 -70.36 -3.22
N SER A 1028 12.55 -70.48 -1.90
CA SER A 1028 11.79 -71.41 -1.07
C SER A 1028 10.28 -71.11 -0.95
N ILE A 1029 9.77 -70.04 -1.55
CA ILE A 1029 8.32 -69.78 -1.62
C ILE A 1029 7.57 -70.98 -2.23
N GLY A 1030 6.42 -71.30 -1.64
CA GLY A 1030 5.54 -72.38 -2.11
C GLY A 1030 5.11 -72.16 -3.56
N ARG A 1031 4.88 -73.26 -4.28
CA ARG A 1031 4.55 -73.24 -5.72
C ARG A 1031 3.18 -73.80 -6.04
N LYS A 1032 2.54 -74.49 -5.09
CA LYS A 1032 1.42 -75.39 -5.34
C LYS A 1032 0.24 -75.08 -4.43
N GLY A 1033 -0.94 -74.96 -5.04
CA GLY A 1033 -2.20 -74.79 -4.35
C GLY A 1033 -2.49 -73.37 -3.82
N PRO A 1034 -3.64 -73.19 -3.16
CA PRO A 1034 -4.16 -71.88 -2.75
C PRO A 1034 -3.52 -71.33 -1.46
N GLY A 1035 -2.57 -72.03 -0.85
CA GLY A 1035 -1.98 -71.67 0.44
C GLY A 1035 -1.23 -70.34 0.43
N ASN A 1036 -1.22 -69.65 1.58
CA ASN A 1036 -0.56 -68.36 1.76
C ASN A 1036 0.98 -68.43 1.67
N ASP A 1037 1.54 -69.62 1.92
CA ASP A 1037 2.93 -69.99 1.69
C ASP A 1037 3.35 -69.85 0.22
N SER A 1038 2.39 -69.94 -0.71
CA SER A 1038 2.57 -69.75 -2.15
C SER A 1038 2.18 -68.34 -2.65
N VAL A 1039 1.77 -67.43 -1.75
CA VAL A 1039 1.31 -66.07 -2.09
C VAL A 1039 2.35 -65.01 -1.77
N MET A 1040 2.80 -64.30 -2.81
CA MET A 1040 3.63 -63.11 -2.63
C MET A 1040 2.99 -62.05 -1.71
N GLY A 1041 3.71 -61.65 -0.66
CA GLY A 1041 3.32 -60.67 0.36
C GLY A 1041 2.59 -61.23 1.58
N TYR A 1042 2.14 -62.49 1.55
CA TYR A 1042 1.32 -63.12 2.59
C TYR A 1042 2.12 -64.20 3.37
N ASN A 1043 3.44 -64.03 3.44
CA ASN A 1043 4.35 -64.89 4.19
C ASN A 1043 5.68 -64.16 4.47
N LYS A 1044 6.49 -64.74 5.35
CA LYS A 1044 7.83 -64.28 5.73
C LYS A 1044 8.88 -64.38 4.62
N LEU A 1045 8.58 -65.03 3.49
CA LEU A 1045 9.50 -65.31 2.39
C LEU A 1045 9.39 -64.29 1.25
N SER A 1046 8.51 -63.29 1.36
CA SER A 1046 8.22 -62.35 0.27
C SER A 1046 7.81 -60.96 0.73
N TRP A 1047 8.14 -59.96 -0.09
CA TRP A 1047 7.86 -58.54 0.12
C TRP A 1047 7.35 -57.93 -1.19
N CYS A 1048 6.22 -57.24 -1.18
CA CYS A 1048 5.67 -56.63 -2.39
C CYS A 1048 4.89 -55.33 -2.15
N VAL A 1049 4.68 -54.60 -3.24
CA VAL A 1049 3.70 -53.52 -3.35
C VAL A 1049 2.64 -53.94 -4.36
N HIS A 1050 1.37 -53.87 -3.93
CA HIS A 1050 0.22 -54.00 -4.81
C HIS A 1050 -0.18 -52.63 -5.36
N CYS A 1051 -0.46 -52.60 -6.66
CA CYS A 1051 -0.82 -51.45 -7.45
C CYS A 1051 -2.23 -51.66 -8.02
N SER A 1052 -3.08 -50.64 -7.92
CA SER A 1052 -4.47 -50.67 -8.38
C SER A 1052 -4.94 -49.27 -8.74
N ASP A 1053 -6.09 -49.14 -9.40
CA ASP A 1053 -6.76 -47.85 -9.66
C ASP A 1053 -7.24 -47.12 -8.39
N HIS A 1054 -7.10 -47.75 -7.21
CA HIS A 1054 -7.40 -47.16 -5.90
C HIS A 1054 -6.14 -46.81 -5.08
N GLY A 1055 -4.95 -46.92 -5.69
CA GLY A 1055 -3.66 -46.56 -5.08
C GLY A 1055 -2.77 -47.77 -4.80
N TYR A 1056 -1.79 -47.54 -3.92
CA TYR A 1056 -0.71 -48.47 -3.61
C TYR A 1056 -0.82 -49.01 -2.18
N ARG A 1057 -0.47 -50.28 -1.98
CA ARG A 1057 -0.43 -50.91 -0.65
C ARG A 1057 0.76 -51.87 -0.55
N ALA A 1058 1.61 -51.69 0.46
CA ALA A 1058 2.73 -52.59 0.75
C ALA A 1058 2.24 -53.82 1.53
N TYR A 1059 2.85 -54.99 1.30
CA TYR A 1059 2.53 -56.26 1.96
C TYR A 1059 3.78 -57.07 2.32
N HIS A 1060 3.80 -57.61 3.54
CA HIS A 1060 4.76 -58.61 4.03
C HIS A 1060 4.15 -59.37 5.21
N ASP A 1061 4.34 -60.69 5.29
CA ASP A 1061 3.85 -61.54 6.39
C ASP A 1061 2.43 -61.24 6.90
N PHE A 1062 1.47 -61.12 5.97
CA PHE A 1062 0.07 -60.74 6.21
C PHE A 1062 -0.19 -59.29 6.64
N GLU A 1063 0.82 -58.57 7.12
CA GLU A 1063 0.71 -57.14 7.38
C GLU A 1063 0.58 -56.36 6.06
N SER A 1064 -0.18 -55.26 6.10
CA SER A 1064 -0.30 -54.38 4.94
C SER A 1064 -0.48 -52.92 5.32
N VAL A 1065 0.20 -52.04 4.59
CA VAL A 1065 0.21 -50.59 4.82
C VAL A 1065 -0.34 -49.88 3.58
N VAL A 1066 -1.41 -49.10 3.75
CA VAL A 1066 -1.94 -48.22 2.70
C VAL A 1066 -0.97 -47.06 2.52
N LEU A 1067 -0.55 -46.80 1.29
CA LEU A 1067 0.42 -45.75 0.98
C LEU A 1067 -0.36 -44.49 0.56
N PRO A 1068 -0.20 -43.34 1.24
CA PRO A 1068 -1.05 -42.14 1.05
C PRO A 1068 -0.69 -41.33 -0.21
N VAL A 1069 -0.28 -42.00 -1.29
CA VAL A 1069 0.23 -41.37 -2.52
C VAL A 1069 -0.82 -41.48 -3.64
N PRO A 1070 -1.41 -40.36 -4.11
CA PRO A 1070 -2.39 -40.37 -5.19
C PRO A 1070 -1.84 -40.87 -6.53
N LEU A 1071 -2.73 -41.40 -7.38
CA LEU A 1071 -2.43 -41.84 -8.75
C LEU A 1071 -2.29 -40.63 -9.71
N ALA A 1072 -1.18 -39.89 -9.59
CA ALA A 1072 -0.88 -38.76 -10.47
C ALA A 1072 -0.36 -39.21 -11.85
N GLY A 1073 -1.24 -39.81 -12.67
CA GLY A 1073 -1.06 -40.04 -14.11
C GLY A 1073 -0.02 -41.09 -14.55
N SER A 1074 0.95 -41.46 -13.72
CA SER A 1074 1.96 -42.48 -14.03
C SER A 1074 1.69 -43.80 -13.30
N ARG A 1075 1.72 -44.91 -14.06
CA ARG A 1075 1.67 -46.30 -13.57
C ARG A 1075 3.05 -46.99 -13.62
N ARG A 1076 4.12 -46.26 -13.32
CA ARG A 1076 5.49 -46.78 -13.32
C ARG A 1076 6.07 -46.77 -11.90
N VAL A 1077 6.66 -47.89 -11.49
CA VAL A 1077 7.23 -48.14 -10.16
C VAL A 1077 8.70 -48.55 -10.30
N ALA A 1078 9.60 -47.85 -9.63
CA ALA A 1078 10.99 -48.27 -9.46
C ALA A 1078 11.15 -49.08 -8.18
N VAL A 1079 11.99 -50.09 -8.23
CA VAL A 1079 12.38 -50.90 -7.07
C VAL A 1079 13.89 -50.78 -6.90
N TYR A 1080 14.31 -50.52 -5.66
CA TYR A 1080 15.70 -50.51 -5.24
C TYR A 1080 15.88 -51.54 -4.12
N LEU A 1081 16.77 -52.50 -4.33
CA LEU A 1081 17.20 -53.46 -3.34
C LEU A 1081 18.64 -53.13 -2.94
N ASP A 1082 18.91 -53.04 -1.65
CA ASP A 1082 20.23 -53.17 -1.05
C ASP A 1082 20.21 -54.43 -0.18
N TRP A 1083 20.67 -55.55 -0.74
CA TRP A 1083 20.60 -56.85 -0.06
C TRP A 1083 21.51 -56.91 1.18
N GLU A 1084 22.72 -56.35 1.08
CA GLU A 1084 23.69 -56.30 2.19
C GLU A 1084 23.21 -55.35 3.30
N GLY A 1085 22.66 -54.19 2.92
CA GLY A 1085 22.07 -53.23 3.85
C GLY A 1085 20.71 -53.65 4.44
N GLY A 1086 20.09 -54.73 3.94
CA GLY A 1086 18.78 -55.19 4.39
C GLY A 1086 17.62 -54.25 4.02
N VAL A 1087 17.73 -53.51 2.92
CA VAL A 1087 16.77 -52.47 2.51
C VAL A 1087 16.11 -52.82 1.18
N LEU A 1088 14.77 -52.76 1.13
CA LEU A 1088 14.01 -52.86 -0.11
C LEU A 1088 13.04 -51.67 -0.21
N SER A 1089 13.31 -50.74 -1.14
CA SER A 1089 12.55 -49.50 -1.33
C SER A 1089 11.82 -49.48 -2.66
N PHE A 1090 10.60 -48.95 -2.64
CA PHE A 1090 9.73 -48.74 -3.80
C PHE A 1090 9.49 -47.25 -4.02
N TYR A 1091 9.45 -46.84 -5.29
CA TYR A 1091 9.20 -45.46 -5.71
C TYR A 1091 8.23 -45.42 -6.89
N ARG A 1092 7.35 -44.42 -6.96
CA ARG A 1092 6.58 -44.08 -8.16
C ARG A 1092 7.46 -43.22 -9.06
N VAL A 1093 7.62 -43.63 -10.32
CA VAL A 1093 8.35 -42.87 -11.35
C VAL A 1093 7.37 -41.93 -12.04
N SER A 1094 7.63 -40.62 -12.05
CA SER A 1094 6.82 -39.66 -12.82
C SER A 1094 7.09 -39.78 -14.33
N SER A 1095 6.23 -39.20 -15.17
CA SER A 1095 6.47 -39.14 -16.62
C SER A 1095 7.75 -38.36 -16.99
N GLY A 1096 8.25 -37.51 -16.09
CA GLY A 1096 9.55 -36.82 -16.21
C GLY A 1096 10.74 -37.61 -15.64
N GLY A 1097 10.54 -38.84 -15.16
CA GLY A 1097 11.60 -39.71 -14.64
C GLY A 1097 12.04 -39.43 -13.20
N SER A 1098 11.34 -38.56 -12.46
CA SER A 1098 11.60 -38.31 -11.03
C SER A 1098 10.99 -39.40 -10.13
N LEU A 1099 11.61 -39.67 -8.99
CA LEU A 1099 11.23 -40.74 -8.07
C LEU A 1099 10.51 -40.17 -6.83
N ALA A 1100 9.24 -40.50 -6.66
CA ALA A 1100 8.50 -40.26 -5.43
C ALA A 1100 8.50 -41.53 -4.58
N HIS A 1101 8.98 -41.48 -3.33
CA HIS A 1101 9.02 -42.65 -2.45
C HIS A 1101 7.60 -43.19 -2.16
N LEU A 1102 7.47 -44.52 -2.16
CA LEU A 1102 6.22 -45.22 -1.84
C LEU A 1102 6.33 -45.92 -0.48
N TYR A 1103 7.33 -46.79 -0.33
CA TYR A 1103 7.53 -47.59 0.89
C TYR A 1103 8.95 -48.15 0.97
N THR A 1104 9.43 -48.46 2.17
CA THR A 1104 10.68 -49.20 2.40
C THR A 1104 10.45 -50.31 3.41
N PHE A 1105 10.82 -51.53 3.06
CA PHE A 1105 11.01 -52.62 4.02
C PHE A 1105 12.46 -52.61 4.52
N GLN A 1106 12.65 -52.80 5.82
CA GLN A 1106 13.95 -53.02 6.45
C GLN A 1106 13.92 -54.41 7.11
N THR A 1107 14.81 -55.30 6.69
CA THR A 1107 14.90 -56.67 7.20
C THR A 1107 16.24 -57.30 6.84
N LYS A 1108 16.73 -58.23 7.67
CA LYS A 1108 17.97 -58.96 7.38
C LYS A 1108 17.66 -60.09 6.40
N PHE A 1109 18.05 -59.93 5.14
CA PHE A 1109 17.92 -61.00 4.16
C PHE A 1109 18.89 -62.15 4.47
N THR A 1110 18.42 -63.39 4.31
CA THR A 1110 19.16 -64.63 4.62
C THR A 1110 19.53 -65.44 3.39
N ASP A 1111 18.76 -65.29 2.31
CA ASP A 1111 18.92 -65.99 1.03
C ASP A 1111 18.86 -65.01 -0.15
N PRO A 1112 19.30 -65.41 -1.36
CA PRO A 1112 19.13 -64.61 -2.58
C PRO A 1112 17.66 -64.28 -2.86
N LEU A 1113 17.41 -63.03 -3.24
CA LEU A 1113 16.06 -62.51 -3.51
C LEU A 1113 15.75 -62.52 -5.01
N TYR A 1114 14.69 -63.21 -5.38
CA TYR A 1114 14.21 -63.29 -6.75
C TYR A 1114 13.10 -62.27 -6.96
N PRO A 1115 13.24 -61.31 -7.89
CA PRO A 1115 12.13 -60.46 -8.31
C PRO A 1115 10.94 -61.30 -8.77
N ALA A 1116 9.72 -60.84 -8.48
CA ALA A 1116 8.51 -61.53 -8.91
C ALA A 1116 7.41 -60.55 -9.33
N PHE A 1117 6.62 -60.99 -10.31
CA PHE A 1117 5.42 -60.31 -10.78
C PHE A 1117 4.20 -61.17 -10.49
N LYS A 1118 3.13 -60.53 -9.99
CA LYS A 1118 1.81 -61.14 -9.82
C LYS A 1118 0.77 -60.33 -10.59
N VAL A 1119 0.12 -60.93 -11.60
CA VAL A 1119 -0.82 -60.22 -12.47
C VAL A 1119 -2.19 -60.89 -12.37
N TRP A 1120 -3.24 -60.14 -12.00
CA TRP A 1120 -4.57 -60.70 -11.81
C TRP A 1120 -5.66 -59.93 -12.55
N GLY A 1121 -6.55 -60.66 -13.21
CA GLY A 1121 -7.75 -60.12 -13.86
C GLY A 1121 -7.57 -59.68 -15.32
N LYS A 1122 -8.67 -59.71 -16.06
CA LYS A 1122 -8.72 -59.37 -17.49
C LYS A 1122 -8.29 -57.92 -17.73
N GLY A 1123 -7.25 -57.74 -18.54
CA GLY A 1123 -6.70 -56.43 -18.89
C GLY A 1123 -5.54 -55.96 -18.02
N SER A 1124 -5.11 -56.74 -17.03
CA SER A 1124 -3.92 -56.43 -16.23
C SER A 1124 -2.63 -56.91 -16.90
N SER A 1125 -1.57 -56.10 -16.83
CA SER A 1125 -0.21 -56.44 -17.28
C SER A 1125 0.88 -55.76 -16.44
N LEU A 1126 2.08 -56.33 -16.49
CA LEU A 1126 3.33 -55.78 -15.95
C LEU A 1126 4.41 -55.82 -17.04
N ARG A 1127 5.15 -54.72 -17.21
CA ARG A 1127 6.22 -54.57 -18.20
C ARG A 1127 7.50 -54.09 -17.50
N LEU A 1128 8.59 -54.83 -17.67
CA LEU A 1128 9.91 -54.38 -17.25
C LEU A 1128 10.39 -53.25 -18.19
N CYS A 1129 10.77 -52.10 -17.64
CA CYS A 1129 11.22 -50.97 -18.43
C CYS A 1129 12.71 -51.09 -18.78
N GLN A 1130 13.08 -50.89 -20.04
CA GLN A 1130 14.48 -50.76 -20.43
C GLN A 1130 15.06 -49.44 -19.90
N LEU A 1131 16.19 -49.53 -19.21
CA LEU A 1131 16.95 -48.39 -18.71
C LEU A 1131 18.16 -48.21 -19.63
N GLY A 1132 18.15 -47.15 -20.43
CA GLY A 1132 19.18 -46.93 -21.46
C GLY A 1132 20.58 -46.87 -20.87
N LYS A 1133 21.43 -47.84 -21.22
CA LYS A 1133 22.87 -47.74 -21.02
C LYS A 1133 23.36 -46.56 -21.88
N LYS A 1134 24.04 -45.58 -21.27
CA LYS A 1134 24.91 -44.70 -22.05
C LYS A 1134 25.92 -45.61 -22.76
N ALA A 1135 26.14 -45.35 -24.05
CA ALA A 1135 27.35 -45.84 -24.67
C ALA A 1135 28.55 -45.29 -23.87
N ALA A 1136 29.53 -46.16 -23.63
CA ALA A 1136 30.86 -45.68 -23.29
C ALA A 1136 31.48 -45.27 -24.62
N ASP A 1137 31.53 -43.96 -24.87
CA ASP A 1137 32.28 -43.40 -25.99
C ASP A 1137 33.74 -43.24 -25.55
N ASP A 1138 34.65 -43.78 -26.37
CA ASP A 1138 36.08 -43.44 -26.39
C ASP A 1138 36.30 -42.02 -26.98
#